data_AF-A0A1B6KEV7-F1
#
_entry.id   AF-A0A1B6KEV7-F1
#
_cell.length_a   1.000
_cell.length_b   1.000
_cell.length_c   1.000
_cell.angle_alpha   90.00
_cell.angle_beta   90.00
_cell.angle_gamma   90.00
#
_symmetry.space_group_name_H-M   'P 1'
#
loop_
_entity.id
_entity.type
_entity.pdbx_description
1 polymer ?
#
loop_
_entity_poly.entity_id
_entity_poly.type
_entity_poly.pdbx_seq_one_letter_code
_entity_poly.pdbx_strand_id
1 'polypeptide(L)'
;MTDEDQDSLRPSSPYHEKCFPPYCDNAGQVDKQSVAKMTRRDLEDKYIVYADENLNLKKRVREHERHIQRLQTAMARQDSIDKRGGGKMPPSMHLDSARMDNLEIQNKHLQAKVKVLKQQLMNHSYIHSKENKISENKERQLKNPEYFRDVGQTQSARETKNRYKSPSPSARDLNNSSALKERIAVLENLLETQKDKYKTRIAQLEKELSAFSKTGGNLSEELSEHSRKVNDNVEIIKLRRDSKRMSTEIDALNSQNEALQKELDELKAALKKADESVEELERMLERERERAKDAKSNLSKSVSHTETIRVLQEEIRDLKSERKELKEANERLLLLTTTASKSDKSLGSDTKLKQQISALELRLDEKTRELKAKEERVAQLEERLKDSDKPPKSDEDEIQQLKRKLNEALDELRELRPIADHHNRNCLNISEPVVQQRPKRKWPEPKLVNMFGNKDLSAQMPSRVVLMDIRPSDGSNKATTPSASAHKQITRQNVEEEERPKTPPSTVQSALSDHEVEQVPGVTATKPVLIIVSKHEFDAVLMKKKKFYSQTEVMVPSDGQRPHNCKMEICIYDLEVDNRMVDHISEMEKDPQVYVVWNFLGLEQTTLAMPLTTAHFHTNVVYFGPLSEEMARHVQQSEMPIQLMLVKSRGNAVKVGEGKLDLMQAINQPNRGFLRSVSLAAEQGYGTV
;
A
#
# COMPACT_ATOMS: atom_id res chain seq x y z
N MET A 1 -18.73 -19.57 73.13
CA MET A 1 -17.44 -19.10 72.57
C MET A 1 -17.21 -19.93 71.33
N THR A 2 -17.59 -19.37 70.20
CA THR A 2 -17.61 -20.01 68.88
C THR A 2 -16.49 -19.43 68.04
N ASP A 3 -15.85 -20.27 67.23
CA ASP A 3 -14.59 -20.04 66.50
C ASP A 3 -14.61 -18.95 65.40
N GLU A 4 -15.53 -17.97 65.46
CA GLU A 4 -15.68 -16.96 64.39
C GLU A 4 -14.92 -15.64 64.64
N ASP A 5 -14.30 -15.45 65.81
CA ASP A 5 -13.69 -14.15 66.18
C ASP A 5 -12.18 -14.03 65.88
N GLN A 6 -11.50 -15.06 65.35
CA GLN A 6 -10.04 -15.03 65.15
C GLN A 6 -9.53 -14.47 63.81
N ASP A 7 -10.40 -14.21 62.83
CA ASP A 7 -9.95 -13.70 61.51
C ASP A 7 -9.75 -12.16 61.46
N SER A 8 -9.97 -11.46 62.58
CA SER A 8 -9.90 -10.00 62.65
C SER A 8 -8.49 -9.40 62.84
N LEU A 9 -7.45 -10.23 62.95
CA LEU A 9 -6.06 -9.78 63.22
C LEU A 9 -5.06 -10.06 62.09
N ARG A 10 -5.51 -10.09 60.83
CA ARG A 10 -4.55 -10.00 59.70
C ARG A 10 -4.06 -8.56 59.56
N PRO A 11 -2.74 -8.29 59.69
CA PRO A 11 -2.20 -6.97 59.45
C PRO A 11 -2.45 -6.58 58.00
N SER A 12 -3.24 -5.52 57.79
CA SER A 12 -3.48 -4.94 56.48
C SER A 12 -2.15 -4.46 55.89
N SER A 13 -1.66 -5.19 54.89
CA SER A 13 -0.45 -4.84 54.16
C SER A 13 -0.60 -3.44 53.55
N PRO A 14 0.37 -2.51 53.73
CA PRO A 14 0.25 -1.11 53.31
C PRO A 14 0.17 -0.90 51.79
N TYR A 15 0.28 -1.97 51.00
CA TYR A 15 0.36 -1.93 49.55
C TYR A 15 -0.97 -2.19 48.84
N HIS A 16 -2.06 -2.45 49.57
CA HIS A 16 -3.30 -2.93 48.93
C HIS A 16 -4.33 -1.86 48.52
N GLU A 17 -4.24 -0.61 48.99
CA GLU A 17 -5.36 0.35 48.83
C GLU A 17 -5.22 1.41 47.74
N LYS A 18 -4.08 1.53 47.04
CA LYS A 18 -3.89 2.61 46.04
C LYS A 18 -3.49 2.17 44.63
N CYS A 19 -3.44 0.86 44.36
CA CYS A 19 -3.13 0.34 43.04
C CYS A 19 -4.15 -0.69 42.58
N PHE A 20 -5.40 -0.28 42.38
CA PHE A 20 -6.31 -0.97 41.48
C PHE A 20 -6.52 -0.13 40.22
N PRO A 21 -5.69 -0.31 39.17
CA PRO A 21 -6.02 0.19 37.85
C PRO A 21 -7.23 -0.60 37.33
N PRO A 22 -8.20 0.03 36.63
CA PRO A 22 -9.39 -0.63 36.10
C PRO A 22 -9.12 -1.58 34.90
N TYR A 23 -7.89 -2.10 34.77
CA TYR A 23 -7.41 -2.86 33.59
C TYR A 23 -7.08 -4.34 33.88
N CYS A 24 -7.31 -4.84 35.10
CA CYS A 24 -6.89 -6.20 35.47
C CYS A 24 -7.99 -7.28 35.37
N ASP A 25 -9.25 -6.91 35.08
CA ASP A 25 -10.36 -7.87 35.23
C ASP A 25 -10.42 -8.94 34.13
N ASN A 26 -9.97 -8.63 32.90
CA ASN A 26 -10.05 -9.59 31.78
C ASN A 26 -8.74 -10.35 31.52
N ALA A 27 -7.57 -9.74 31.77
CA ALA A 27 -6.28 -10.46 31.71
C ALA A 27 -6.07 -11.36 32.94
N GLY A 28 -6.65 -11.01 34.09
CA GLY A 28 -6.54 -11.79 35.32
C GLY A 28 -7.40 -13.06 35.35
N GLN A 29 -8.46 -13.19 34.54
CA GLN A 29 -9.33 -14.39 34.61
C GLN A 29 -8.67 -15.64 34.01
N VAL A 30 -7.94 -15.50 32.90
CA VAL A 30 -7.25 -16.63 32.25
C VAL A 30 -6.04 -17.09 33.09
N ASP A 31 -5.31 -16.14 33.68
CA ASP A 31 -4.16 -16.44 34.53
C ASP A 31 -4.55 -16.99 35.91
N LYS A 32 -5.70 -16.61 36.49
CA LYS A 32 -6.15 -17.16 37.78
C LYS A 32 -6.33 -18.68 37.75
N GLN A 33 -6.85 -19.24 36.67
CA GLN A 33 -7.01 -20.70 36.53
C GLN A 33 -5.67 -21.42 36.31
N SER A 34 -4.71 -20.76 35.64
CA SER A 34 -3.36 -21.27 35.45
C SER A 34 -2.57 -21.25 36.77
N VAL A 35 -2.58 -20.11 37.46
CA VAL A 35 -1.94 -19.89 38.77
C VAL A 35 -2.50 -20.82 39.84
N ALA A 36 -3.81 -21.10 39.83
CA ALA A 36 -4.43 -22.04 40.77
C ALA A 36 -3.98 -23.50 40.58
N LYS A 37 -3.45 -23.86 39.39
CA LYS A 37 -2.92 -25.20 39.10
C LYS A 37 -1.42 -25.33 39.35
N MET A 38 -0.72 -24.24 39.62
CA MET A 38 0.73 -24.25 39.85
C MET A 38 1.06 -24.65 41.28
N THR A 39 2.15 -25.40 41.45
CA THR A 39 2.63 -25.69 42.80
C THR A 39 3.24 -24.44 43.43
N ARG A 40 3.30 -24.40 44.76
CA ARG A 40 3.94 -23.29 45.50
C ARG A 40 5.37 -23.01 45.03
N ARG A 41 6.15 -24.05 44.74
CA ARG A 41 7.53 -23.92 44.27
C ARG A 41 7.58 -23.23 42.91
N ASP A 42 6.72 -23.64 41.97
CA ASP A 42 6.68 -23.01 40.64
C ASP A 42 6.24 -21.55 40.69
N LEU A 43 5.40 -21.19 41.66
CA LEU A 43 5.00 -19.80 41.90
C LEU A 43 6.14 -18.97 42.50
N GLU A 44 6.91 -19.54 43.43
CA GLU A 44 8.10 -18.89 44.00
C GLU A 44 9.18 -18.67 42.92
N ASP A 45 9.44 -19.66 42.07
CA ASP A 45 10.40 -19.55 40.97
C ASP A 45 9.95 -18.49 39.93
N LYS A 46 8.67 -18.52 39.52
CA LYS A 46 8.12 -17.49 38.63
C LYS A 46 8.15 -16.10 39.27
N TYR A 47 7.90 -16.00 40.57
CA TYR A 47 7.96 -14.73 41.29
C TYR A 47 9.39 -14.14 41.26
N ILE A 48 10.42 -14.97 41.43
CA ILE A 48 11.82 -14.55 41.32
C ILE A 48 12.13 -14.03 39.92
N VAL A 49 11.74 -14.78 38.87
CA VAL A 49 11.93 -14.37 37.47
C VAL A 49 11.23 -13.04 37.19
N TYR A 50 9.97 -12.88 37.60
CA TYR A 50 9.24 -11.62 37.41
C TYR A 50 9.82 -10.46 38.21
N ALA A 51 10.36 -10.72 39.40
CA ALA A 51 11.05 -9.70 40.20
C ALA A 51 12.31 -9.19 39.48
N ASP A 52 13.11 -10.09 38.90
CA ASP A 52 14.30 -9.76 38.12
C ASP A 52 13.97 -9.01 36.83
N GLU A 53 12.95 -9.48 36.09
CA GLU A 53 12.44 -8.79 34.90
C GLU A 53 11.96 -7.38 35.24
N ASN A 54 11.22 -7.21 36.34
CA ASN A 54 10.71 -5.92 36.79
C ASN A 54 11.88 -4.99 37.21
N LEU A 55 12.91 -5.53 37.86
CA LEU A 55 14.13 -4.78 38.17
C LEU A 55 14.86 -4.32 36.90
N ASN A 56 14.96 -5.18 35.89
CA ASN A 56 15.57 -4.86 34.60
C ASN A 56 14.77 -3.84 33.80
N LEU A 57 13.43 -3.92 33.84
CA LEU A 57 12.54 -2.90 33.27
C LEU A 57 12.75 -1.55 33.96
N LYS A 58 12.81 -1.50 35.30
CA LYS A 58 13.11 -0.27 36.06
C LYS A 58 14.47 0.32 35.67
N LYS A 59 15.50 -0.50 35.47
CA LYS A 59 16.83 -0.03 35.02
C LYS A 59 16.76 0.61 33.62
N ARG A 60 16.09 -0.04 32.67
CA ARG A 60 15.90 0.48 31.29
C ARG A 60 15.10 1.78 31.26
N VAL A 61 14.02 1.86 32.05
CA VAL A 61 13.22 3.10 32.16
C VAL A 61 14.09 4.28 32.63
N ARG A 62 14.90 4.09 33.69
CA ARG A 62 15.83 5.14 34.17
C ARG A 62 16.92 5.52 33.15
N GLU A 63 17.30 4.60 32.28
CA GLU A 63 18.25 4.88 31.20
C GLU A 63 17.61 5.71 30.09
N HIS A 64 16.39 5.36 29.67
CA HIS A 64 15.63 6.16 28.72
C HIS A 64 15.31 7.55 29.27
N GLU A 65 14.93 7.68 30.54
CA GLU A 65 14.75 8.98 31.20
C GLU A 65 16.02 9.85 31.15
N ARG A 66 17.19 9.26 31.43
CA ARG A 66 18.49 9.95 31.30
C ARG A 66 18.78 10.37 29.86
N HIS A 67 18.44 9.53 28.88
CA HIS A 67 18.63 9.86 27.46
C HIS A 67 17.71 11.02 27.02
N ILE A 68 16.44 10.98 27.42
CA ILE A 68 15.46 12.05 27.15
C ILE A 68 15.95 13.37 27.77
N GLN A 69 16.44 13.35 29.02
CA GLN A 69 16.99 14.55 29.67
C GLN A 69 18.21 15.12 28.92
N ARG A 70 19.09 14.26 28.39
CA ARG A 70 20.23 14.68 27.56
C ARG A 70 19.77 15.33 26.26
N LEU A 71 18.80 14.74 25.57
CA LEU A 71 18.23 15.29 24.34
C LEU A 71 17.51 16.63 24.58
N GLN A 72 16.68 16.71 25.63
CA GLN A 72 16.04 17.96 26.03
C GLN A 72 17.07 19.06 26.32
N THR A 73 18.16 18.72 27.02
CA THR A 73 19.27 19.66 27.27
C THR A 73 19.98 20.07 25.98
N ALA A 74 20.16 19.14 25.03
CA ALA A 74 20.78 19.42 23.73
C ALA A 74 19.91 20.34 22.85
N MET A 75 18.60 20.07 22.77
CA MET A 75 17.65 20.93 22.05
C MET A 75 17.56 22.32 22.68
N ALA A 76 17.51 22.41 24.01
CA ALA A 76 17.50 23.70 24.70
C ALA A 76 18.78 24.51 24.42
N ARG A 77 19.94 23.86 24.30
CA ARG A 77 21.19 24.51 23.87
C ARG A 77 21.10 24.97 22.42
N GLN A 78 20.53 24.18 21.52
CA GLN A 78 20.33 24.55 20.12
C GLN A 78 19.39 25.75 19.97
N ASP A 79 18.24 25.73 20.65
CA ASP A 79 17.32 26.87 20.71
C ASP A 79 17.99 28.15 21.24
N SER A 80 18.91 28.00 22.20
CA SER A 80 19.66 29.14 22.75
C SER A 80 20.71 29.71 21.77
N ILE A 81 21.24 28.88 20.86
CA ILE A 81 22.15 29.28 19.78
C ILE A 81 21.35 30.01 18.70
N ASP A 82 20.21 29.45 18.29
CA ASP A 82 19.37 30.04 17.24
C ASP A 82 18.76 31.38 17.66
N LYS A 83 18.35 31.52 18.93
CA LYS A 83 17.82 32.78 19.48
C LYS A 83 18.88 33.90 19.64
N ARG A 84 20.18 33.59 19.60
CA ARG A 84 21.27 34.57 19.72
C ARG A 84 21.74 35.18 18.41
N GLY A 85 21.06 34.92 17.29
CA GLY A 85 21.13 35.73 16.07
C GLY A 85 22.54 35.94 15.49
N GLY A 86 22.94 35.11 14.53
CA GLY A 86 24.06 35.40 13.60
C GLY A 86 25.43 34.82 13.96
N GLY A 87 25.53 33.97 14.98
CA GLY A 87 26.76 33.22 15.25
C GLY A 87 26.94 32.08 14.25
N LYS A 88 28.03 32.13 13.46
CA LYS A 88 28.45 31.12 12.49
C LYS A 88 28.12 29.68 12.94
N MET A 89 27.46 28.95 12.04
CA MET A 89 27.18 27.51 12.15
C MET A 89 28.41 26.72 12.62
N PRO A 90 28.22 25.65 13.41
CA PRO A 90 29.31 24.86 13.94
C PRO A 90 30.21 24.28 12.84
N PRO A 91 31.54 24.18 13.04
CA PRO A 91 32.50 23.78 12.00
C PRO A 91 32.24 22.44 11.32
N SER A 92 31.47 21.52 11.92
CA SER A 92 31.22 20.21 11.33
C SER A 92 30.31 20.26 10.10
N MET A 93 29.41 21.25 9.99
CA MET A 93 28.57 21.41 8.78
C MET A 93 29.27 22.17 7.64
N HIS A 94 30.40 22.82 7.93
CA HIS A 94 31.17 23.53 6.89
C HIS A 94 31.97 22.55 5.99
N LEU A 95 32.34 21.39 6.54
CA LEU A 95 33.01 20.32 5.80
C LEU A 95 32.11 19.72 4.73
N ASP A 96 30.82 19.54 5.02
CA ASP A 96 29.86 19.00 4.05
C ASP A 96 29.58 20.00 2.93
N SER A 97 29.54 21.30 3.22
CA SER A 97 29.43 22.34 2.18
C SER A 97 30.66 22.37 1.28
N ALA A 98 31.88 22.34 1.83
CA ALA A 98 33.11 22.32 1.04
C ALA A 98 33.27 21.02 0.23
N ARG A 99 32.74 19.90 0.74
CA ARG A 99 32.69 18.62 0.03
C ARG A 99 31.72 18.67 -1.14
N MET A 100 30.54 19.28 -0.94
CA MET A 100 29.55 19.49 -2.00
C MET A 100 30.12 20.36 -3.13
N ASP A 101 30.79 21.48 -2.80
CA ASP A 101 31.40 22.37 -3.79
C ASP A 101 32.48 21.65 -4.63
N ASN A 102 33.32 20.83 -3.97
CA ASN A 102 34.34 20.03 -4.66
C ASN A 102 33.72 18.97 -5.58
N LEU A 103 32.66 18.29 -5.15
CA LEU A 103 31.94 17.32 -5.99
C LEU A 103 31.29 18.00 -7.20
N GLU A 104 30.76 19.21 -7.03
CA GLU A 104 30.17 19.99 -8.13
C GLU A 104 31.23 20.39 -9.18
N ILE A 105 32.42 20.82 -8.73
CA ILE A 105 33.55 21.15 -9.61
C ILE A 105 34.02 19.90 -10.38
N GLN A 106 34.14 18.75 -9.71
CA GLN A 106 34.53 17.49 -10.35
C GLN A 106 33.51 17.04 -11.40
N ASN A 107 32.22 17.17 -11.11
CA ASN A 107 31.15 16.82 -12.06
C ASN A 107 31.20 17.72 -13.31
N LYS A 108 31.41 19.04 -13.15
CA LYS A 108 31.62 19.97 -14.27
C LYS A 108 32.84 19.59 -15.12
N HIS A 109 33.95 19.19 -14.47
CA HIS A 109 35.15 18.75 -15.17
C HIS A 109 34.94 17.44 -15.97
N LEU A 110 34.25 16.46 -15.40
CA LEU A 110 33.92 15.20 -16.08
C LEU A 110 33.00 15.44 -17.28
N GLN A 111 31.98 16.31 -17.14
CA GLN A 111 31.12 16.69 -18.25
C GLN A 111 31.89 17.36 -19.40
N ALA A 112 32.88 18.20 -19.08
CA ALA A 112 33.76 18.79 -20.09
C ALA A 112 34.61 17.73 -20.81
N LYS A 113 35.18 16.76 -20.09
CA LYS A 113 35.92 15.63 -20.69
C LYS A 113 35.04 14.78 -21.61
N VAL A 114 33.81 14.47 -21.19
CA VAL A 114 32.86 13.73 -22.03
C VAL A 114 32.54 14.48 -23.32
N LYS A 115 32.36 15.81 -23.28
CA LYS A 115 32.16 16.63 -24.48
C LYS A 115 33.36 16.57 -25.43
N VAL A 116 34.58 16.65 -24.90
CA VAL A 116 35.81 16.57 -25.71
C VAL A 116 35.96 15.18 -26.35
N LEU A 117 35.77 14.10 -25.59
CA LEU A 117 35.85 12.74 -26.12
C LEU A 117 34.79 12.49 -27.20
N LYS A 118 33.56 12.99 -26.99
CA LYS A 118 32.50 12.91 -28.01
C LYS A 118 32.88 13.65 -29.29
N GLN A 119 33.50 14.83 -29.18
CA GLN A 119 34.01 15.58 -30.32
C GLN A 119 35.16 14.85 -31.02
N GLN A 120 36.10 14.27 -30.27
CA GLN A 120 37.21 13.49 -30.83
C GLN A 120 36.70 12.24 -31.56
N LEU A 121 35.72 11.53 -30.99
CA LEU A 121 35.10 10.38 -31.65
C LEU A 121 34.39 10.78 -32.94
N MET A 122 33.69 11.93 -32.93
CA MET A 122 33.05 12.47 -34.12
C MET A 122 34.08 12.84 -35.21
N ASN A 123 35.19 13.47 -34.83
CA ASN A 123 36.28 13.80 -35.75
C ASN A 123 36.98 12.55 -36.29
N HIS A 124 37.19 11.54 -35.45
CA HIS A 124 37.81 10.26 -35.86
C HIS A 124 36.90 9.49 -36.81
N SER A 125 35.59 9.42 -36.52
CA SER A 125 34.59 8.85 -37.43
C SER A 125 34.58 9.55 -38.79
N TYR A 126 34.79 10.86 -38.82
CA TYR A 126 34.91 11.64 -40.05
C TYR A 126 36.18 11.30 -40.84
N ILE A 127 37.33 11.12 -40.17
CA ILE A 127 38.60 10.74 -40.80
C ILE A 127 38.53 9.32 -41.40
N HIS A 128 38.01 8.34 -40.65
CA HIS A 128 37.83 6.96 -41.13
C HIS A 128 36.88 6.88 -42.33
N SER A 129 35.85 7.74 -42.37
CA SER A 129 34.96 7.82 -43.54
C SER A 129 35.64 8.37 -44.81
N LYS A 130 36.75 9.10 -44.69
CA LYS A 130 37.56 9.58 -45.82
C LYS A 130 38.63 8.58 -46.24
N GLU A 131 39.28 7.88 -45.30
CA GLU A 131 40.28 6.84 -45.61
C GLU A 131 39.65 5.60 -46.26
N ASN A 132 38.44 5.19 -45.86
CA ASN A 132 37.74 4.08 -46.52
C ASN A 132 37.37 4.41 -47.98
N LYS A 133 37.10 5.68 -48.32
CA LYS A 133 36.85 6.10 -49.71
C LYS A 133 38.10 6.08 -50.59
N ILE A 134 39.29 6.29 -50.01
CA ILE A 134 40.57 6.19 -50.73
C ILE A 134 40.96 4.70 -50.92
N SER A 135 40.59 3.85 -49.97
CA SER A 135 40.83 2.40 -50.01
C SER A 135 39.94 1.68 -51.02
N GLU A 136 38.64 2.01 -51.08
CA GLU A 136 37.70 1.44 -52.07
C GLU A 136 38.00 1.87 -53.51
N ASN A 137 38.69 3.01 -53.72
CA ASN A 137 39.10 3.46 -55.05
C ASN A 137 40.34 2.73 -55.60
N LYS A 138 41.17 2.13 -54.73
CA LYS A 138 42.28 1.24 -55.17
C LYS A 138 41.80 -0.15 -55.56
N GLU A 139 40.70 -0.62 -54.97
CA GLU A 139 40.17 -1.96 -55.22
C GLU A 139 39.28 -2.03 -56.49
N ARG A 140 38.77 -0.90 -56.97
CA ARG A 140 37.97 -0.83 -58.20
C ARG A 140 38.78 -0.64 -59.50
N GLN A 141 40.10 -0.43 -59.43
CA GLN A 141 40.97 -0.43 -60.62
C GLN A 141 41.54 -1.82 -61.01
N LEU A 142 41.15 -2.90 -60.33
CA LEU A 142 41.66 -4.26 -60.59
C LEU A 142 40.62 -5.25 -61.16
N LYS A 143 39.46 -4.77 -61.60
CA LYS A 143 38.45 -5.62 -62.24
C LYS A 143 38.14 -5.14 -63.65
N ASN A 144 39.07 -5.38 -64.56
CA ASN A 144 38.74 -5.61 -65.96
C ASN A 144 39.30 -6.99 -66.34
N PRO A 145 38.45 -7.98 -66.66
CA PRO A 145 38.89 -9.30 -67.06
C PRO A 145 39.16 -9.34 -68.56
N GLU A 146 40.02 -10.28 -68.95
CA GLU A 146 40.36 -10.71 -70.30
C GLU A 146 41.51 -9.98 -71.01
N TYR A 147 42.46 -10.81 -71.44
CA TYR A 147 43.65 -10.55 -72.24
C TYR A 147 44.83 -9.89 -71.52
N PHE A 148 45.58 -10.66 -70.72
CA PHE A 148 46.86 -11.14 -71.23
C PHE A 148 47.42 -12.30 -70.41
N ARG A 149 47.88 -13.29 -71.16
CA ARG A 149 48.45 -14.55 -70.74
C ARG A 149 49.94 -14.34 -70.41
N ASP A 150 50.38 -15.11 -69.43
CA ASP A 150 51.70 -15.73 -69.35
C ASP A 150 52.95 -14.92 -68.95
N VAL A 151 53.71 -15.62 -68.11
CA VAL A 151 55.15 -15.54 -67.81
C VAL A 151 55.60 -14.75 -66.57
N GLY A 152 55.94 -15.54 -65.53
CA GLY A 152 57.16 -15.37 -64.72
C GLY A 152 56.99 -14.51 -63.46
N GLN A 153 56.70 -15.06 -62.29
CA GLN A 153 57.69 -15.69 -61.40
C GLN A 153 59.10 -15.09 -61.52
N THR A 154 59.53 -14.33 -60.50
CA THR A 154 60.58 -14.70 -59.53
C THR A 154 61.10 -13.43 -58.83
N GLN A 155 60.91 -13.38 -57.51
CA GLN A 155 61.97 -13.48 -56.50
C GLN A 155 62.89 -12.26 -56.38
N SER A 156 62.57 -11.48 -55.34
CA SER A 156 63.52 -10.80 -54.47
C SER A 156 64.68 -11.70 -54.08
N ALA A 157 65.90 -11.34 -54.47
CA ALA A 157 67.12 -11.80 -53.82
C ALA A 157 68.26 -10.78 -53.95
N ARG A 158 68.69 -10.31 -52.78
CA ARG A 158 70.09 -10.21 -52.30
C ARG A 158 71.14 -9.53 -53.19
N GLU A 159 71.64 -8.43 -52.64
CA GLU A 159 73.06 -8.22 -52.31
C GLU A 159 74.06 -9.22 -52.91
N THR A 160 74.93 -8.73 -53.81
CA THR A 160 76.33 -9.16 -53.86
C THR A 160 77.23 -8.02 -54.31
N LYS A 161 78.22 -7.72 -53.47
CA LYS A 161 79.48 -7.07 -53.80
C LYS A 161 80.23 -7.92 -54.83
N ASN A 162 80.75 -7.30 -55.90
CA ASN A 162 81.98 -7.69 -56.61
C ASN A 162 82.31 -6.56 -57.61
N ARG A 163 83.37 -5.76 -57.39
CA ARG A 163 84.71 -5.96 -57.99
C ARG A 163 84.64 -6.70 -59.33
N TYR A 164 84.91 -6.01 -60.44
CA TYR A 164 85.94 -6.42 -61.41
C TYR A 164 86.11 -5.37 -62.54
N LYS A 165 87.35 -4.88 -62.62
CA LYS A 165 88.17 -4.64 -63.82
C LYS A 165 87.58 -3.86 -65.00
N SER A 166 88.11 -2.65 -65.12
CA SER A 166 88.43 -1.92 -66.34
C SER A 166 88.95 -2.80 -67.50
N PRO A 167 88.59 -2.49 -68.75
CA PRO A 167 89.42 -2.71 -69.92
C PRO A 167 90.14 -1.41 -70.29
N SER A 168 91.48 -1.48 -70.30
CA SER A 168 92.38 -0.43 -70.77
C SER A 168 92.22 -0.21 -72.29
N PRO A 169 92.22 1.03 -72.82
CA PRO A 169 92.20 1.28 -74.26
C PRO A 169 93.59 1.07 -74.85
N SER A 170 93.67 0.19 -75.84
CA SER A 170 94.84 -0.03 -76.68
C SER A 170 95.25 1.27 -77.38
N ALA A 171 96.35 1.86 -76.94
CA ALA A 171 97.06 2.94 -77.59
C ALA A 171 97.79 2.43 -78.84
N ARG A 172 97.16 2.56 -80.01
CA ARG A 172 97.85 2.76 -81.29
C ARG A 172 97.01 3.72 -82.12
N ASP A 173 97.69 4.60 -82.85
CA ASP A 173 97.17 5.62 -83.77
C ASP A 173 96.98 7.04 -83.21
N LEU A 174 97.95 7.48 -82.40
CA LEU A 174 98.26 8.91 -82.23
C LEU A 174 99.19 9.37 -83.36
N ASN A 175 98.64 9.58 -84.57
CA ASN A 175 99.35 10.38 -85.57
C ASN A 175 98.47 11.27 -86.48
N ASN A 176 97.17 11.42 -86.17
CA ASN A 176 96.26 12.33 -86.90
C ASN A 176 95.43 13.20 -85.94
N SER A 177 96.09 14.07 -85.18
CA SER A 177 95.46 14.98 -84.19
C SER A 177 94.42 15.94 -84.81
N SER A 178 94.60 16.32 -86.09
CA SER A 178 93.66 17.22 -86.78
C SER A 178 92.30 16.57 -87.07
N ALA A 179 92.29 15.32 -87.54
CA ALA A 179 91.06 14.60 -87.88
C ALA A 179 90.21 14.26 -86.64
N LEU A 180 90.85 14.03 -85.48
CA LEU A 180 90.14 13.81 -84.22
C LEU A 180 89.47 15.10 -83.71
N LYS A 181 90.14 16.25 -83.83
CA LYS A 181 89.55 17.55 -83.45
C LYS A 181 88.33 17.89 -84.30
N GLU A 182 88.40 17.63 -85.61
CA GLU A 182 87.28 17.84 -86.52
C GLU A 182 86.11 16.90 -86.21
N ARG A 183 86.38 15.62 -85.93
CA ARG A 183 85.35 14.66 -85.53
C ARG A 183 84.70 15.00 -84.19
N ILE A 184 85.47 15.50 -83.22
CA ILE A 184 84.94 15.99 -81.93
C ILE A 184 84.02 17.18 -82.18
N ALA A 185 84.43 18.17 -82.99
CA ALA A 185 83.60 19.34 -83.30
C ALA A 185 82.28 18.96 -84.00
N VAL A 186 82.31 17.98 -84.92
CA VAL A 186 81.09 17.47 -85.57
C VAL A 186 80.17 16.78 -84.57
N LEU A 187 80.72 15.98 -83.65
CA LEU A 187 79.94 15.31 -82.61
C LEU A 187 79.34 16.31 -81.61
N GLU A 188 80.09 17.33 -81.22
CA GLU A 188 79.61 18.40 -80.34
C GLU A 188 78.45 19.19 -80.99
N ASN A 189 78.56 19.52 -82.28
CA ASN A 189 77.46 20.16 -83.03
C ASN A 189 76.22 19.26 -83.16
N LEU A 190 76.40 17.97 -83.39
CA LEU A 190 75.29 16.99 -83.40
C LEU A 190 74.62 16.89 -82.03
N LEU A 191 75.41 16.93 -80.96
CA LEU A 191 74.90 16.87 -79.59
C LEU A 191 74.15 18.16 -79.24
N GLU A 192 74.64 19.31 -79.68
CA GLU A 192 73.98 20.60 -79.46
C GLU A 192 72.66 20.72 -80.23
N THR A 193 72.64 20.31 -81.51
CA THR A 193 71.39 20.27 -82.29
C THR A 193 70.37 19.28 -81.71
N GLN A 194 70.80 18.17 -81.10
CA GLN A 194 69.90 17.28 -80.38
C GLN A 194 69.36 17.91 -79.09
N LYS A 195 70.20 18.59 -78.31
CA LYS A 195 69.74 19.32 -77.11
C LYS A 195 68.68 20.35 -77.46
N ASP A 196 68.86 21.12 -78.52
CA ASP A 196 67.89 22.13 -78.96
C ASP A 196 66.56 21.50 -79.40
N LYS A 197 66.61 20.35 -80.10
CA LYS A 197 65.40 19.56 -80.44
C LYS A 197 64.67 19.04 -79.20
N TYR A 198 65.40 18.53 -78.20
CA TYR A 198 64.77 18.07 -76.96
C TYR A 198 64.23 19.24 -76.13
N LYS A 199 64.94 20.36 -76.08
CA LYS A 199 64.51 21.56 -75.36
C LYS A 199 63.22 22.14 -75.95
N THR A 200 63.12 22.22 -77.28
CA THR A 200 61.89 22.64 -77.96
C THR A 200 60.74 21.66 -77.75
N ARG A 201 61.00 20.34 -77.78
CA ARG A 201 59.97 19.33 -77.49
C ARG A 201 59.47 19.38 -76.05
N ILE A 202 60.36 19.59 -75.08
CA ILE A 202 60.00 19.77 -73.68
C ILE A 202 59.12 21.01 -73.52
N ALA A 203 59.50 22.15 -74.10
CA ALA A 203 58.70 23.37 -74.05
C ALA A 203 57.30 23.18 -74.69
N GLN A 204 57.20 22.40 -75.77
CA GLN A 204 55.91 22.07 -76.38
C GLN A 204 55.05 21.17 -75.47
N LEU A 205 55.64 20.13 -74.87
CA LEU A 205 54.95 19.24 -73.94
C LEU A 205 54.49 19.97 -72.67
N GLU A 206 55.30 20.87 -72.12
CA GLU A 206 54.92 21.74 -71.01
C GLU A 206 53.74 22.65 -71.37
N LYS A 207 53.73 23.18 -72.60
CA LYS A 207 52.61 23.98 -73.11
C LYS A 207 51.33 23.14 -73.26
N GLU A 208 51.43 21.92 -73.81
CA GLU A 208 50.30 20.98 -73.93
C GLU A 208 49.77 20.55 -72.55
N LEU A 209 50.63 20.27 -71.58
CA LEU A 209 50.26 19.98 -70.19
C LEU A 209 49.59 21.18 -69.51
N SER A 210 50.09 22.39 -69.74
CA SER A 210 49.48 23.60 -69.19
C SER A 210 48.09 23.88 -69.80
N ALA A 211 47.89 23.56 -71.08
CA ALA A 211 46.60 23.67 -71.74
C ALA A 211 45.63 22.62 -71.20
N PHE A 212 46.09 21.38 -71.03
CA PHE A 212 45.29 20.28 -70.47
C PHE A 212 44.91 20.52 -68.99
N SER A 213 45.81 21.12 -68.21
CA SER A 213 45.52 21.52 -66.83
C SER A 213 44.46 22.63 -66.76
N LYS A 214 44.40 23.51 -67.76
CA LYS A 214 43.39 24.59 -67.84
C LYS A 214 42.03 24.05 -68.25
N THR A 215 41.95 23.09 -69.16
CA THR A 215 40.68 22.43 -69.52
C THR A 215 40.23 21.38 -68.50
N GLY A 216 41.16 20.71 -67.81
CA GLY A 216 40.85 19.73 -66.76
C GLY A 216 40.34 20.34 -65.44
N GLY A 217 40.57 21.63 -65.20
CA GLY A 217 40.06 22.35 -64.03
C GLY A 217 38.53 22.36 -63.95
N ASN A 218 37.85 22.54 -65.10
CA ASN A 218 36.39 22.57 -65.16
C ASN A 218 35.77 21.22 -64.80
N LEU A 219 36.39 20.11 -65.24
CA LEU A 219 35.90 18.76 -64.93
C LEU A 219 36.02 18.45 -63.44
N SER A 220 37.09 18.91 -62.77
CA SER A 220 37.27 18.73 -61.33
C SER A 220 36.23 19.51 -60.52
N GLU A 221 35.87 20.72 -60.96
CA GLU A 221 34.86 21.54 -60.30
C GLU A 221 33.45 20.95 -60.49
N GLU A 222 33.11 20.51 -61.70
CA GLU A 222 31.86 19.79 -61.99
C GLU A 222 31.74 18.49 -61.20
N LEU A 223 32.83 17.71 -61.07
CA LEU A 223 32.84 16.48 -60.27
C LEU A 223 32.66 16.77 -58.78
N SER A 224 33.26 17.87 -58.29
CA SER A 224 33.09 18.34 -56.91
C SER A 224 31.65 18.79 -56.65
N GLU A 225 31.05 19.55 -57.57
CA GLU A 225 29.66 20.00 -57.44
C GLU A 225 28.68 18.82 -57.52
N HIS A 226 28.89 17.88 -58.43
CA HIS A 226 28.12 16.65 -58.50
C HIS A 226 28.25 15.83 -57.21
N SER A 227 29.46 15.70 -56.67
CA SER A 227 29.69 15.02 -55.39
C SER A 227 28.97 15.70 -54.23
N ARG A 228 28.86 17.04 -54.22
CA ARG A 228 28.08 17.78 -53.22
C ARG A 228 26.59 17.47 -53.36
N LYS A 229 26.03 17.57 -54.57
CA LYS A 229 24.62 17.24 -54.84
C LYS A 229 24.25 15.80 -54.46
N VAL A 230 25.14 14.84 -54.75
CA VAL A 230 24.94 13.44 -54.33
C VAL A 230 24.96 13.32 -52.81
N ASN A 231 25.87 13.99 -52.12
CA ASN A 231 25.93 13.98 -50.65
C ASN A 231 24.66 14.58 -50.02
N ASP A 232 24.19 15.72 -50.55
CA ASP A 232 22.96 16.38 -50.08
C ASP A 232 21.74 15.48 -50.32
N ASN A 233 21.65 14.80 -51.47
CA ASN A 233 20.60 13.83 -51.75
C ASN A 233 20.62 12.64 -50.78
N VAL A 234 21.82 12.13 -50.45
CA VAL A 234 21.98 11.06 -49.46
C VAL A 234 21.52 11.52 -48.08
N GLU A 235 21.85 12.76 -47.69
CA GLU A 235 21.42 13.35 -46.42
C GLU A 235 19.90 13.54 -46.38
N ILE A 236 19.28 14.05 -47.45
CA ILE A 236 17.82 14.19 -47.57
C ILE A 236 17.13 12.82 -47.44
N ILE A 237 17.64 11.78 -48.09
CA ILE A 237 17.08 10.42 -47.99
C ILE A 237 17.18 9.90 -46.55
N LYS A 238 18.33 10.15 -45.90
CA LYS A 238 18.53 9.75 -44.50
C LYS A 238 17.55 10.47 -43.58
N LEU A 239 17.41 11.79 -43.71
CA LEU A 239 16.45 12.59 -42.93
C LEU A 239 15.00 12.15 -43.16
N ARG A 240 14.61 11.80 -44.40
CA ARG A 240 13.27 11.26 -44.69
C ARG A 240 13.04 9.90 -44.02
N ARG A 241 14.04 9.02 -44.00
CA ARG A 241 13.94 7.72 -43.30
C ARG A 241 13.83 7.92 -41.80
N ASP A 242 14.62 8.82 -41.22
CA ASP A 242 14.58 9.14 -39.80
C ASP A 242 13.24 9.75 -39.41
N SER A 243 12.73 10.71 -40.19
CA SER A 243 11.40 11.30 -40.01
C SER A 243 10.29 10.25 -40.10
N LYS A 244 10.36 9.31 -41.05
CA LYS A 244 9.38 8.22 -41.15
C LYS A 244 9.42 7.29 -39.93
N ARG A 245 10.63 6.94 -39.43
CA ARG A 245 10.78 6.13 -38.22
C ARG A 245 10.20 6.82 -36.98
N MET A 246 10.51 8.10 -36.79
CA MET A 246 9.96 8.88 -35.69
C MET A 246 8.43 9.03 -35.81
N SER A 247 7.89 9.19 -37.01
CA SER A 247 6.44 9.22 -37.23
C SER A 247 5.78 7.91 -36.79
N THR A 248 6.33 6.76 -37.19
CA THR A 248 5.77 5.46 -36.77
C THR A 248 5.89 5.21 -35.26
N GLU A 249 6.93 5.76 -34.62
CA GLU A 249 7.11 5.69 -33.17
C GLU A 249 6.09 6.57 -32.44
N ILE A 250 5.82 7.78 -32.95
CA ILE A 250 4.75 8.65 -32.44
C ILE A 250 3.39 7.97 -32.56
N ASP A 251 3.09 7.34 -33.70
CA ASP A 251 1.82 6.64 -33.90
C ASP A 251 1.67 5.46 -32.91
N ALA A 252 2.73 4.69 -32.70
CA ALA A 252 2.74 3.58 -31.74
C ALA A 252 2.55 4.07 -30.29
N LEU A 253 3.23 5.15 -29.89
CA LEU A 253 3.06 5.76 -28.57
C LEU A 253 1.65 6.35 -28.38
N ASN A 254 1.06 6.93 -29.43
CA ASN A 254 -0.32 7.42 -29.39
C ASN A 254 -1.32 6.27 -29.19
N SER A 255 -1.18 5.16 -29.94
CA SER A 255 -2.02 3.97 -29.72
C SER A 255 -1.86 3.38 -28.31
N GLN A 256 -0.64 3.40 -27.75
CA GLN A 256 -0.41 2.98 -26.37
C GLN A 256 -1.09 3.92 -25.36
N ASN A 257 -1.01 5.24 -25.57
CA ASN A 257 -1.69 6.22 -24.72
C ASN A 257 -3.22 6.06 -24.78
N GLU A 258 -3.79 5.78 -25.95
CA GLU A 258 -5.22 5.49 -26.10
C GLU A 258 -5.63 4.22 -25.34
N ALA A 259 -4.82 3.16 -25.41
CA ALA A 259 -5.07 1.93 -24.66
C ALA A 259 -5.03 2.16 -23.14
N LEU A 260 -4.00 2.87 -22.65
CA LEU A 260 -3.87 3.22 -21.23
C LEU A 260 -5.01 4.14 -20.76
N GLN A 261 -5.46 5.07 -21.60
CA GLN A 261 -6.59 5.94 -21.27
C GLN A 261 -7.88 5.12 -21.12
N LYS A 262 -8.08 4.11 -21.97
CA LYS A 262 -9.23 3.19 -21.87
C LYS A 262 -9.18 2.35 -20.59
N GLU A 263 -8.02 1.80 -20.24
CA GLU A 263 -7.84 1.06 -18.98
C GLU A 263 -8.12 1.94 -17.76
N LEU A 264 -7.67 3.20 -17.80
CA LEU A 264 -7.91 4.17 -16.74
C LEU A 264 -9.42 4.47 -16.57
N ASP A 265 -10.16 4.61 -17.68
CA ASP A 265 -11.60 4.83 -17.64
C ASP A 265 -12.38 3.58 -17.18
N GLU A 266 -11.93 2.37 -17.54
CA GLU A 266 -12.46 1.11 -17.03
C GLU A 266 -12.23 0.97 -15.51
N LEU A 267 -11.03 1.30 -15.02
CA LEU A 267 -10.71 1.29 -13.59
C LEU A 267 -11.53 2.33 -12.81
N LYS A 268 -11.74 3.53 -13.36
CA LYS A 268 -12.63 4.53 -12.76
C LYS A 268 -14.08 4.03 -12.67
N ALA A 269 -14.58 3.35 -13.70
CA ALA A 269 -15.91 2.77 -13.68
C ALA A 269 -16.04 1.64 -12.64
N ALA A 270 -15.01 0.80 -12.52
CA ALA A 270 -14.94 -0.24 -11.49
C ALA A 270 -14.90 0.33 -10.07
N LEU A 271 -14.11 1.39 -9.84
CA LEU A 271 -14.04 2.10 -8.57
C LEU A 271 -15.41 2.66 -8.17
N LYS A 272 -16.09 3.36 -9.09
CA LYS A 272 -17.44 3.89 -8.84
C LYS A 272 -18.44 2.79 -8.47
N LYS A 273 -18.38 1.64 -9.14
CA LYS A 273 -19.24 0.50 -8.82
C LYS A 273 -18.92 -0.11 -7.45
N ALA A 274 -17.65 -0.13 -7.05
CA ALA A 274 -17.24 -0.55 -5.71
C ALA A 274 -17.78 0.42 -4.64
N ASP A 275 -17.67 1.72 -4.87
CA ASP A 275 -18.22 2.75 -3.96
C ASP A 275 -19.74 2.58 -3.78
N GLU A 276 -20.49 2.39 -4.87
CA GLU A 276 -21.94 2.10 -4.82
C GLU A 276 -22.26 0.84 -3.98
N SER A 277 -21.40 -0.18 -4.03
CA SER A 277 -21.57 -1.40 -3.23
C SER A 277 -21.23 -1.20 -1.75
N VAL A 278 -20.24 -0.37 -1.43
CA VAL A 278 -19.89 0.01 -0.06
C VAL A 278 -21.02 0.80 0.57
N GLU A 279 -21.60 1.78 -0.14
CA GLU A 279 -22.75 2.53 0.36
C GLU A 279 -23.97 1.62 0.64
N GLU A 280 -24.22 0.60 -0.19
CA GLU A 280 -25.30 -0.36 0.09
C GLU A 280 -25.00 -1.22 1.32
N LEU A 281 -23.75 -1.67 1.50
CA LEU A 281 -23.33 -2.40 2.70
C LEU A 281 -23.46 -1.55 3.96
N GLU A 282 -23.12 -0.26 3.91
CA GLU A 282 -23.32 0.69 5.01
C GLU A 282 -24.82 0.86 5.34
N ARG A 283 -25.68 0.99 4.33
CA ARG A 283 -27.14 1.02 4.53
C ARG A 283 -27.66 -0.27 5.15
N MET A 284 -27.12 -1.43 4.78
CA MET A 284 -27.47 -2.72 5.40
C MET A 284 -27.02 -2.79 6.86
N LEU A 285 -25.79 -2.35 7.14
CA LEU A 285 -25.24 -2.33 8.50
C LEU A 285 -26.06 -1.43 9.44
N GLU A 286 -26.49 -0.27 8.97
CA GLU A 286 -27.30 0.64 9.77
C GLU A 286 -28.69 0.05 10.07
N ARG A 287 -29.29 -0.67 9.11
CA ARG A 287 -30.54 -1.42 9.34
C ARG A 287 -30.36 -2.51 10.41
N GLU A 288 -29.24 -3.24 10.41
CA GLU A 288 -28.95 -4.23 11.44
C GLU A 288 -28.70 -3.62 12.82
N ARG A 289 -28.04 -2.45 12.89
CA ARG A 289 -27.86 -1.71 14.15
C ARG A 289 -29.19 -1.30 14.76
N GLU A 290 -30.13 -0.79 13.97
CA GLU A 290 -31.46 -0.42 14.48
C GLU A 290 -32.23 -1.67 14.93
N ARG A 291 -32.19 -2.78 14.18
CA ARG A 291 -32.77 -4.07 14.62
C ARG A 291 -32.19 -4.55 15.96
N ALA A 292 -30.88 -4.44 16.14
CA ALA A 292 -30.22 -4.82 17.39
C ALA A 292 -30.65 -3.92 18.57
N LYS A 293 -30.84 -2.62 18.32
CA LYS A 293 -31.35 -1.66 19.30
C LYS A 293 -32.79 -1.95 19.69
N ASP A 294 -33.65 -2.29 18.72
CA ASP A 294 -35.03 -2.72 18.97
C ASP A 294 -35.08 -4.01 19.79
N ALA A 295 -34.26 -5.00 19.45
CA ALA A 295 -34.15 -6.24 20.21
C ALA A 295 -33.70 -5.99 21.66
N LYS A 296 -32.74 -5.09 21.87
CA LYS A 296 -32.28 -4.69 23.22
C LYS A 296 -33.37 -3.98 24.00
N SER A 297 -34.14 -3.09 23.37
CA SER A 297 -35.30 -2.43 23.97
C SER A 297 -36.35 -3.46 24.41
N ASN A 298 -36.69 -4.41 23.55
CA ASN A 298 -37.63 -5.48 23.86
C ASN A 298 -37.13 -6.40 24.97
N LEU A 299 -35.83 -6.71 25.00
CA LEU A 299 -35.22 -7.47 26.10
C LEU A 299 -35.36 -6.73 27.44
N SER A 300 -35.13 -5.41 27.47
CA SER A 300 -35.30 -4.61 28.69
C SER A 300 -36.76 -4.60 29.20
N LYS A 301 -37.74 -4.56 28.30
CA LYS A 301 -39.17 -4.70 28.64
C LYS A 301 -39.49 -6.09 29.18
N SER A 302 -38.94 -7.14 28.57
CA SER A 302 -39.13 -8.52 29.05
C SER A 302 -38.51 -8.74 30.44
N VAL A 303 -37.34 -8.17 30.70
CA VAL A 303 -36.69 -8.21 32.02
C VAL A 303 -37.55 -7.49 33.07
N SER A 304 -38.10 -6.32 32.77
CA SER A 304 -38.98 -5.63 33.72
C SER A 304 -40.27 -6.40 33.99
N HIS A 305 -40.86 -7.03 32.97
CA HIS A 305 -42.03 -7.92 33.15
C HIS A 305 -41.69 -9.13 34.01
N THR A 306 -40.50 -9.71 33.82
CA THR A 306 -40.04 -10.85 34.63
C THR A 306 -39.89 -10.47 36.10
N GLU A 307 -39.37 -9.26 36.39
CA GLU A 307 -39.27 -8.77 37.76
C GLU A 307 -40.66 -8.52 38.38
N THR A 308 -41.59 -7.91 37.64
CA THR A 308 -42.98 -7.76 38.11
C THR A 308 -43.65 -9.11 38.39
N ILE A 309 -43.44 -10.10 37.54
CA ILE A 309 -43.93 -11.48 37.76
C ILE A 309 -43.32 -12.05 39.05
N ARG A 310 -42.04 -11.81 39.32
CA ARG A 310 -41.36 -12.29 40.54
C ARG A 310 -41.97 -11.68 41.80
N VAL A 311 -42.22 -10.37 41.81
CA VAL A 311 -42.87 -9.66 42.92
C VAL A 311 -44.28 -10.19 43.17
N LEU A 312 -45.09 -10.35 42.11
CA LEU A 312 -46.45 -10.90 42.23
C LEU A 312 -46.45 -12.36 42.73
N GLN A 313 -45.46 -13.17 42.34
CA GLN A 313 -45.31 -14.54 42.84
C GLN A 313 -44.94 -14.58 44.33
N GLU A 314 -44.17 -13.61 44.82
CA GLU A 314 -43.84 -13.45 46.24
C GLU A 314 -45.07 -13.02 47.04
N GLU A 315 -45.84 -12.05 46.56
CA GLU A 315 -47.12 -11.64 47.17
C GLU A 315 -48.12 -12.81 47.26
N ILE A 316 -48.24 -13.61 46.20
CA ILE A 316 -49.09 -14.82 46.22
C ILE A 316 -48.59 -15.82 47.28
N ARG A 317 -47.28 -15.93 47.49
CA ARG A 317 -46.70 -16.84 48.49
C ARG A 317 -47.02 -16.36 49.91
N ASP A 318 -46.88 -15.06 50.15
CA ASP A 318 -47.18 -14.44 51.44
C ASP A 318 -48.67 -14.59 51.77
N LEU A 319 -49.56 -14.24 50.83
CA LEU A 319 -51.01 -14.42 51.00
C LEU A 319 -51.41 -15.89 51.22
N LYS A 320 -50.71 -16.84 50.58
CA LYS A 320 -50.93 -18.28 50.84
C LYS A 320 -50.50 -18.69 52.25
N SER A 321 -49.40 -18.13 52.77
CA SER A 321 -48.94 -18.38 54.14
C SER A 321 -49.89 -17.78 55.17
N GLU A 322 -50.35 -16.54 54.96
CA GLU A 322 -51.35 -15.89 55.81
C GLU A 322 -52.67 -16.67 55.84
N ARG A 323 -53.17 -17.11 54.67
CA ARG A 323 -54.37 -17.93 54.59
C ARG A 323 -54.22 -19.26 55.35
N LYS A 324 -53.02 -19.84 55.37
CA LYS A 324 -52.72 -21.05 56.14
C LYS A 324 -52.77 -20.77 57.64
N GLU A 325 -52.12 -19.71 58.09
CA GLU A 325 -52.12 -19.29 59.50
C GLU A 325 -53.54 -18.95 60.00
N LEU A 326 -54.33 -18.23 59.21
CA LEU A 326 -55.73 -17.93 59.50
C LEU A 326 -56.58 -19.21 59.58
N LYS A 327 -56.32 -20.18 58.71
CA LYS A 327 -57.00 -21.48 58.76
C LYS A 327 -56.66 -22.25 60.04
N GLU A 328 -55.37 -22.31 60.40
CA GLU A 328 -54.92 -22.94 61.66
C GLU A 328 -55.50 -22.23 62.89
N ALA A 329 -55.54 -20.90 62.90
CA ALA A 329 -56.15 -20.11 63.97
C ALA A 329 -57.67 -20.38 64.09
N ASN A 330 -58.38 -20.46 62.96
CA ASN A 330 -59.79 -20.83 62.95
C ASN A 330 -60.03 -22.25 63.45
N GLU A 331 -59.20 -23.22 63.05
CA GLU A 331 -59.27 -24.60 63.55
C GLU A 331 -59.05 -24.64 65.09
N ARG A 332 -58.07 -23.88 65.61
CA ARG A 332 -57.84 -23.75 67.06
C ARG A 332 -59.04 -23.14 67.80
N LEU A 333 -59.64 -22.07 67.26
CA LEU A 333 -60.84 -21.46 67.83
C LEU A 333 -62.04 -22.42 67.82
N LEU A 334 -62.20 -23.20 66.75
CA LEU A 334 -63.24 -24.21 66.64
C LEU A 334 -63.05 -25.33 67.70
N LEU A 335 -61.80 -25.76 67.92
CA LEU A 335 -61.44 -26.69 69.00
C LEU A 335 -61.76 -26.12 70.38
N LEU A 336 -61.46 -24.84 70.63
CA LEU A 336 -61.78 -24.18 71.90
C LEU A 336 -63.29 -24.07 72.13
N THR A 337 -64.09 -23.75 71.11
CA THR A 337 -65.55 -23.64 71.25
C THR A 337 -66.23 -25.00 71.42
N THR A 338 -65.76 -26.05 70.75
CA THR A 338 -66.28 -27.42 70.89
C THR A 338 -65.87 -28.09 72.21
N THR A 339 -64.75 -27.68 72.82
CA THR A 339 -64.34 -28.15 74.16
C THR A 339 -64.94 -27.33 75.30
N ALA A 340 -65.14 -26.02 75.12
CA ALA A 340 -65.80 -25.14 76.10
C ALA A 340 -67.32 -25.37 76.23
N SER A 341 -67.97 -26.00 75.23
CA SER A 341 -69.42 -26.28 75.23
C SER A 341 -69.83 -27.50 76.07
N LYS A 342 -68.92 -28.11 76.83
CA LYS A 342 -69.24 -29.18 77.81
C LYS A 342 -69.56 -28.67 79.23
N SER A 343 -69.54 -27.36 79.48
CA SER A 343 -70.01 -26.81 80.76
C SER A 343 -70.91 -25.58 80.56
N ASP A 344 -72.13 -25.74 81.07
CA ASP A 344 -73.11 -24.74 81.45
C ASP A 344 -73.99 -24.04 80.38
N LYS A 345 -75.28 -24.45 80.46
CA LYS A 345 -76.50 -23.65 80.38
C LYS A 345 -76.33 -22.19 79.97
N SER A 346 -76.81 -21.82 78.79
CA SER A 346 -77.30 -20.47 78.52
C SER A 346 -78.21 -20.44 77.30
N LEU A 347 -79.51 -20.66 77.54
CA LEU A 347 -80.60 -20.56 76.55
C LEU A 347 -81.07 -19.10 76.32
N GLY A 348 -80.21 -18.10 76.55
CA GLY A 348 -80.58 -16.67 76.55
C GLY A 348 -79.85 -15.77 75.55
N SER A 349 -78.81 -16.25 74.85
CA SER A 349 -77.98 -15.42 73.94
C SER A 349 -78.39 -15.48 72.47
N ASP A 350 -79.34 -16.34 72.10
CA ASP A 350 -79.71 -16.64 70.72
C ASP A 350 -80.41 -15.45 70.02
N THR A 351 -81.09 -14.57 70.75
CA THR A 351 -81.72 -13.36 70.20
C THR A 351 -80.73 -12.22 69.96
N LYS A 352 -79.71 -12.06 70.81
CA LYS A 352 -78.61 -11.10 70.59
C LYS A 352 -77.69 -11.53 69.43
N LEU A 353 -77.42 -12.83 69.31
CA LEU A 353 -76.67 -13.37 68.17
C LEU A 353 -77.46 -13.22 66.86
N LYS A 354 -78.77 -13.46 66.85
CA LYS A 354 -79.61 -13.19 65.67
C LYS A 354 -79.62 -11.71 65.27
N GLN A 355 -79.66 -10.78 66.24
CA GLN A 355 -79.54 -9.35 65.94
C GLN A 355 -78.16 -8.95 65.41
N GLN A 356 -77.07 -9.54 65.95
CA GLN A 356 -75.72 -9.29 65.45
C GLN A 356 -75.48 -9.89 64.07
N ILE A 357 -76.01 -11.09 63.80
CA ILE A 357 -75.95 -11.73 62.48
C ILE A 357 -76.71 -10.87 61.46
N SER A 358 -77.92 -10.40 61.81
CA SER A 358 -78.70 -9.55 60.91
C SER A 358 -78.02 -8.18 60.67
N ALA A 359 -77.35 -7.61 61.67
CA ALA A 359 -76.55 -6.39 61.50
C ALA A 359 -75.28 -6.60 60.65
N LEU A 360 -74.65 -7.78 60.75
CA LEU A 360 -73.48 -8.13 59.93
C LEU A 360 -73.86 -8.45 58.50
N GLU A 361 -74.99 -9.12 58.26
CA GLU A 361 -75.53 -9.37 56.92
C GLU A 361 -75.84 -8.06 56.19
N LEU A 362 -76.42 -7.09 56.90
CA LEU A 362 -76.72 -5.77 56.34
C LEU A 362 -75.44 -4.98 55.99
N ARG A 363 -74.39 -5.12 56.80
CA ARG A 363 -73.07 -4.52 56.54
C ARG A 363 -72.33 -5.22 55.40
N LEU A 364 -72.54 -6.53 55.25
CA LEU A 364 -72.00 -7.30 54.13
C LEU A 364 -72.66 -6.84 52.84
N ASP A 365 -74.00 -6.75 52.81
CA ASP A 365 -74.75 -6.25 51.65
C ASP A 365 -74.35 -4.83 51.22
N GLU A 366 -74.08 -3.95 52.20
CA GLU A 366 -73.56 -2.61 51.94
C GLU A 366 -72.18 -2.65 51.28
N LYS A 367 -71.27 -3.49 51.78
CA LYS A 367 -69.95 -3.72 51.17
C LYS A 367 -70.03 -4.32 49.77
N THR A 368 -70.97 -5.24 49.52
CA THR A 368 -71.16 -5.84 48.20
C THR A 368 -71.72 -4.81 47.21
N ARG A 369 -72.57 -3.88 47.66
CA ARG A 369 -73.03 -2.75 46.84
C ARG A 369 -71.91 -1.75 46.55
N GLU A 370 -71.07 -1.43 47.53
CA GLU A 370 -69.89 -0.58 47.31
C GLU A 370 -68.91 -1.19 46.30
N LEU A 371 -68.68 -2.50 46.37
CA LEU A 371 -67.82 -3.22 45.43
C LEU A 371 -68.39 -3.18 44.01
N LYS A 372 -69.68 -3.46 43.83
CA LYS A 372 -70.34 -3.33 42.53
C LYS A 372 -70.29 -1.90 41.97
N ALA A 373 -70.49 -0.89 42.81
CA ALA A 373 -70.38 0.51 42.40
C ALA A 373 -68.95 0.89 41.99
N LYS A 374 -67.93 0.30 42.63
CA LYS A 374 -66.52 0.50 42.23
C LYS A 374 -66.19 -0.23 40.94
N GLU A 375 -66.70 -1.45 40.73
CA GLU A 375 -66.55 -2.20 39.48
C GLU A 375 -67.19 -1.44 38.30
N GLU A 376 -68.39 -0.88 38.45
CA GLU A 376 -69.00 -0.01 37.43
C GLU A 376 -68.16 1.25 37.16
N ARG A 377 -67.54 1.83 38.19
CA ARG A 377 -66.67 2.99 38.05
C ARG A 377 -65.38 2.67 37.28
N VAL A 378 -64.84 1.47 37.48
CA VAL A 378 -63.68 0.97 36.71
C VAL A 378 -64.09 0.73 35.26
N ALA A 379 -65.24 0.10 35.01
CA ALA A 379 -65.76 -0.12 33.65
C ALA A 379 -65.97 1.22 32.90
N GLN A 380 -66.51 2.25 33.56
CA GLN A 380 -66.65 3.59 32.98
C GLN A 380 -65.29 4.26 32.71
N LEU A 381 -64.27 4.02 33.53
CA LEU A 381 -62.93 4.55 33.29
C LEU A 381 -62.22 3.84 32.14
N GLU A 382 -62.41 2.52 32.00
CA GLU A 382 -61.91 1.75 30.86
C GLU A 382 -62.55 2.19 29.55
N GLU A 383 -63.86 2.49 29.55
CA GLU A 383 -64.57 3.03 28.39
C GLU A 383 -64.06 4.44 28.01
N ARG A 384 -63.82 5.31 28.99
CA ARG A 384 -63.22 6.64 28.74
C ARG A 384 -61.77 6.58 28.25
N LEU A 385 -61.00 5.57 28.66
CA LEU A 385 -59.65 5.33 28.14
C LEU A 385 -59.70 4.89 26.67
N LYS A 386 -60.67 4.04 26.30
CA LYS A 386 -60.90 3.60 24.92
C LYS A 386 -61.24 4.73 23.96
N ASP A 387 -61.93 5.76 24.44
CA ASP A 387 -62.23 6.96 23.63
C ASP A 387 -61.07 7.97 23.58
N SER A 388 -60.12 7.91 24.52
CA SER A 388 -58.92 8.79 24.51
C SER A 388 -57.79 8.31 23.60
N ASP A 389 -57.83 7.06 23.13
CA ASP A 389 -56.87 6.48 22.17
C ASP A 389 -57.25 6.75 20.70
N LYS A 390 -58.30 7.53 20.43
CA LYS A 390 -58.50 8.10 19.09
C LYS A 390 -57.62 9.34 18.94
N PRO A 391 -56.58 9.32 18.08
CA PRO A 391 -55.74 10.48 17.86
C PRO A 391 -56.60 11.67 17.40
N PRO A 392 -56.32 12.90 17.89
CA PRO A 392 -57.04 14.08 17.43
C PRO A 392 -56.81 14.22 15.93
N LYS A 393 -57.90 14.13 15.14
CA LYS A 393 -57.89 14.26 13.68
C LYS A 393 -57.21 15.55 13.16
N SER A 394 -56.97 16.52 14.04
CA SER A 394 -56.28 17.78 13.76
C SER A 394 -54.83 17.59 13.30
N ASP A 395 -54.09 16.66 13.91
CA ASP A 395 -52.64 16.56 13.67
C ASP A 395 -52.34 15.74 12.39
N GLU A 396 -53.23 14.82 12.04
CA GLU A 396 -53.12 14.01 10.82
C GLU A 396 -53.34 14.87 9.55
N ASP A 397 -54.29 15.81 9.60
CA ASP A 397 -54.57 16.74 8.51
C ASP A 397 -53.43 17.75 8.33
N GLU A 398 -52.82 18.22 9.43
CA GLU A 398 -51.66 19.12 9.40
C GLU A 398 -50.42 18.41 8.85
N ILE A 399 -50.19 17.15 9.22
CA ILE A 399 -49.13 16.31 8.65
C ILE A 399 -49.37 16.05 7.16
N GLN A 400 -50.61 15.81 6.73
CA GLN A 400 -50.94 15.65 5.31
C GLN A 400 -50.76 16.95 4.52
N GLN A 401 -51.02 18.11 5.14
CA GLN A 401 -50.80 19.41 4.51
C GLN A 401 -49.30 19.73 4.38
N LEU A 402 -48.49 19.40 5.39
CA LEU A 402 -47.03 19.55 5.33
C LEU A 402 -46.39 18.61 4.31
N LYS A 403 -46.87 17.36 4.20
CA LYS A 403 -46.43 16.41 3.16
C LYS A 403 -46.73 16.93 1.74
N ARG A 404 -47.89 17.56 1.53
CA ARG A 404 -48.22 18.19 0.24
C ARG A 404 -47.26 19.35 -0.09
N LYS A 405 -47.03 20.27 0.85
CA LYS A 405 -46.09 21.39 0.66
C LYS A 405 -44.65 20.93 0.41
N LEU A 406 -44.20 19.87 1.09
CA LEU A 406 -42.86 19.33 0.90
C LEU A 406 -42.68 18.75 -0.51
N ASN A 407 -43.69 18.05 -1.03
CA ASN A 407 -43.64 17.50 -2.38
C ASN A 407 -43.66 18.61 -3.44
N GLU A 408 -44.47 19.66 -3.25
CA GLU A 408 -44.54 20.82 -4.14
C GLU A 408 -43.17 21.54 -4.23
N ALA A 409 -42.48 21.73 -3.09
CA ALA A 409 -41.13 22.30 -3.06
C ALA A 409 -40.07 21.40 -3.73
N LEU A 410 -40.21 20.08 -3.62
CA LEU A 410 -39.31 19.14 -4.28
C LEU A 410 -39.49 19.15 -5.81
N ASP A 411 -40.72 19.30 -6.29
CA ASP A 411 -41.01 19.43 -7.72
C ASP A 411 -40.48 20.77 -8.27
N GLU A 412 -40.64 21.88 -7.54
CA GLU A 412 -40.02 23.17 -7.91
C GLU A 412 -38.49 23.08 -8.01
N LEU A 413 -37.83 22.42 -7.04
CA LEU A 413 -36.38 22.19 -7.09
C LEU A 413 -35.97 21.30 -8.28
N ARG A 414 -36.84 20.38 -8.69
CA ARG A 414 -36.60 19.51 -9.84
C ARG A 414 -36.67 20.29 -11.16
N GLU A 415 -37.57 21.26 -11.27
CA GLU A 415 -37.67 22.15 -12.42
C GLU A 415 -36.54 23.19 -12.49
N LEU A 416 -36.04 23.66 -11.34
CA LEU A 416 -34.94 24.63 -11.28
C LEU A 416 -33.56 24.05 -11.57
N ARG A 417 -33.36 22.73 -11.36
CA ARG A 417 -32.08 22.05 -11.62
C ARG A 417 -31.56 22.22 -13.07
N PRO A 418 -32.35 21.97 -14.13
CA PRO A 418 -31.87 22.17 -15.51
C PRO A 418 -31.55 23.63 -15.84
N ILE A 419 -32.20 24.61 -15.18
CA ILE A 419 -31.89 26.04 -15.36
C ILE A 419 -30.53 26.36 -14.74
N ALA A 420 -30.25 25.87 -13.54
CA ALA A 420 -28.95 26.02 -12.89
C ALA A 420 -27.83 25.34 -13.68
N ASP A 421 -28.07 24.14 -14.21
CA ASP A 421 -27.10 23.42 -15.04
C ASP A 421 -26.85 24.12 -16.37
N HIS A 422 -27.88 24.72 -16.98
CA HIS A 422 -27.74 25.52 -18.20
C HIS A 422 -26.96 26.81 -17.95
N HIS A 423 -27.20 27.49 -16.83
CA HIS A 423 -26.46 28.69 -16.44
C HIS A 423 -24.98 28.39 -16.20
N ASN A 424 -24.65 27.31 -15.49
CA ASN A 424 -23.27 26.88 -15.26
C ASN A 424 -22.54 26.55 -16.56
N ARG A 425 -23.21 25.91 -17.54
CA ARG A 425 -22.61 25.64 -18.86
C ARG A 425 -22.34 26.93 -19.65
N ASN A 426 -23.21 27.93 -19.55
CA ASN A 426 -23.01 29.20 -20.26
C ASN A 426 -21.95 30.09 -19.59
N CYS A 427 -21.79 30.04 -18.27
CA CYS A 427 -20.75 30.78 -17.56
C CYS A 427 -19.33 30.24 -17.83
N LEU A 428 -19.19 28.95 -18.17
CA LEU A 428 -17.90 28.33 -18.48
C LEU A 428 -17.43 28.53 -19.93
N ASN A 429 -18.26 29.13 -20.79
CA ASN A 429 -17.92 29.41 -22.21
C ASN A 429 -17.48 30.86 -22.47
N ILE A 430 -17.24 31.67 -21.44
CA ILE A 430 -16.65 33.00 -21.61
C ILE A 430 -15.13 32.83 -21.77
N SER A 431 -14.70 33.10 -22.99
CA SER A 431 -13.37 33.00 -23.55
C SER A 431 -12.30 33.64 -22.66
N GLU A 432 -11.19 32.92 -22.42
CA GLU A 432 -9.98 33.45 -21.79
C GLU A 432 -9.41 34.61 -22.61
N PRO A 433 -9.22 35.82 -22.04
CA PRO A 433 -8.30 36.78 -22.62
C PRO A 433 -6.89 36.49 -22.13
N VAL A 434 -5.98 36.38 -23.09
CA VAL A 434 -4.53 36.42 -22.93
C VAL A 434 -4.12 37.58 -22.02
N VAL A 435 -3.53 37.30 -20.85
CA VAL A 435 -2.91 38.35 -20.02
C VAL A 435 -1.50 37.97 -19.57
N GLN A 436 -0.60 38.87 -19.97
CA GLN A 436 0.82 38.95 -19.68
C GLN A 436 1.13 39.06 -18.19
N GLN A 437 2.27 38.48 -17.83
CA GLN A 437 2.91 38.52 -16.52
C GLN A 437 3.17 39.96 -16.03
N ARG A 438 2.73 40.30 -14.80
CA ARG A 438 3.30 41.36 -13.95
C ARG A 438 3.12 41.06 -12.45
N PRO A 439 3.93 41.70 -11.56
CA PRO A 439 4.45 41.05 -10.36
C PRO A 439 3.59 41.21 -9.09
N LYS A 440 3.79 40.24 -8.20
CA LYS A 440 3.18 40.04 -6.87
C LYS A 440 3.12 41.33 -6.03
N ARG A 441 1.91 41.80 -5.74
CA ARG A 441 1.61 42.66 -4.58
C ARG A 441 1.01 41.82 -3.46
N LYS A 442 1.63 41.89 -2.27
CA LYS A 442 1.12 41.33 -1.01
C LYS A 442 -0.19 42.03 -0.65
N TRP A 443 -1.23 41.24 -0.38
CA TRP A 443 -2.44 41.71 0.30
C TRP A 443 -2.35 41.38 1.79
N PRO A 444 -2.80 42.27 2.68
CA PRO A 444 -2.77 42.04 4.12
C PRO A 444 -3.94 41.15 4.58
N GLU A 445 -3.65 40.26 5.53
CA GLU A 445 -4.62 39.40 6.21
C GLU A 445 -5.67 40.23 6.98
N PRO A 446 -6.96 39.82 6.96
CA PRO A 446 -7.97 40.43 7.81
C PRO A 446 -7.88 39.83 9.23
N LYS A 447 -7.79 40.70 10.23
CA LYS A 447 -7.93 40.36 11.65
C LYS A 447 -9.38 40.00 11.94
N LEU A 448 -9.64 38.75 12.28
CA LEU A 448 -10.91 38.32 12.88
C LEU A 448 -10.94 38.71 14.36
N VAL A 449 -11.86 39.61 14.68
CA VAL A 449 -12.21 40.03 16.04
C VAL A 449 -13.11 38.95 16.64
N ASN A 450 -12.64 38.29 17.70
CA ASN A 450 -13.47 37.46 18.57
C ASN A 450 -14.36 38.36 19.44
N MET A 451 -15.65 38.42 19.12
CA MET A 451 -16.70 38.73 20.09
C MET A 451 -17.72 37.62 20.00
N PHE A 452 -17.91 36.87 21.08
CA PHE A 452 -19.24 36.61 21.67
C PHE A 452 -19.04 35.98 23.05
N GLY A 453 -19.67 36.62 24.04
CA GLY A 453 -19.57 36.29 25.44
C GLY A 453 -20.58 35.24 25.89
N ASN A 454 -20.23 34.63 27.02
CA ASN A 454 -21.04 33.76 27.86
C ASN A 454 -22.40 34.41 28.22
N LYS A 455 -23.46 33.60 28.19
CA LYS A 455 -24.53 33.66 29.19
C LYS A 455 -25.06 32.26 29.49
N ASP A 456 -24.99 31.92 30.78
CA ASP A 456 -25.74 30.87 31.45
C ASP A 456 -27.24 31.04 31.25
N LEU A 457 -27.98 29.94 31.13
CA LEU A 457 -29.35 29.81 31.64
C LEU A 457 -29.70 28.31 31.79
N SER A 458 -29.80 27.89 33.04
CA SER A 458 -30.39 26.64 33.51
C SER A 458 -31.91 26.68 33.37
N ALA A 459 -32.54 25.62 32.84
CA ALA A 459 -33.89 25.22 33.24
C ALA A 459 -34.23 23.77 32.89
N GLN A 460 -34.72 23.09 33.91
CA GLN A 460 -35.38 21.79 34.04
C GLN A 460 -36.62 21.64 33.13
N MET A 461 -36.83 20.45 32.53
CA MET A 461 -38.05 19.61 32.61
C MET A 461 -38.02 18.47 31.54
N PRO A 462 -38.76 17.35 31.77
CA PRO A 462 -38.59 16.10 31.01
C PRO A 462 -39.67 15.90 29.94
N SER A 463 -39.30 15.29 28.81
CA SER A 463 -40.26 14.86 27.79
C SER A 463 -40.19 13.35 27.54
N ARG A 464 -41.33 12.71 27.81
CA ARG A 464 -41.78 11.38 27.38
C ARG A 464 -41.61 11.22 25.87
N VAL A 465 -41.05 10.09 25.45
CA VAL A 465 -41.15 9.60 24.06
C VAL A 465 -41.99 8.32 24.08
N VAL A 466 -43.12 8.37 23.38
CA VAL A 466 -44.01 7.23 23.10
C VAL A 466 -43.58 6.66 21.75
N LEU A 467 -43.27 5.35 21.72
CA LEU A 467 -42.93 4.61 20.50
C LEU A 467 -44.21 3.97 19.93
N MET A 468 -44.50 4.21 18.65
CA MET A 468 -45.53 3.51 17.87
C MET A 468 -44.93 2.24 17.25
N ASP A 469 -45.60 1.10 17.44
CA ASP A 469 -45.34 -0.17 16.74
C ASP A 469 -46.08 -0.20 15.39
N ILE A 470 -45.39 -0.54 14.30
CA ILE A 470 -46.00 -0.85 13.00
C ILE A 470 -45.76 -2.34 12.70
N ARG A 471 -46.84 -3.11 12.58
CA ARG A 471 -46.82 -4.48 12.02
C ARG A 471 -46.88 -4.44 10.50
N PRO A 472 -46.23 -5.37 9.77
CA PRO A 472 -46.62 -5.70 8.41
C PRO A 472 -47.58 -6.89 8.40
N SER A 473 -48.67 -6.73 7.66
CA SER A 473 -49.66 -7.77 7.33
C SER A 473 -49.27 -8.51 6.05
N ASP A 474 -49.36 -9.84 6.10
CA ASP A 474 -49.40 -10.71 4.92
C ASP A 474 -50.61 -10.41 4.03
N GLY A 475 -50.42 -10.52 2.71
CA GLY A 475 -51.48 -10.34 1.73
C GLY A 475 -51.08 -10.80 0.33
N SER A 476 -51.38 -12.06 0.03
CA SER A 476 -51.37 -12.66 -1.31
C SER A 476 -52.33 -11.94 -2.28
N ASN A 477 -51.98 -11.81 -3.57
CA ASN A 477 -52.83 -12.25 -4.69
C ASN A 477 -52.21 -12.06 -6.10
N LYS A 478 -52.14 -13.19 -6.81
CA LYS A 478 -52.54 -13.47 -8.21
C LYS A 478 -52.33 -12.42 -9.33
N ALA A 479 -51.47 -12.83 -10.27
CA ALA A 479 -51.71 -13.04 -11.71
C ALA A 479 -52.34 -11.92 -12.57
N THR A 480 -51.57 -11.39 -13.53
CA THR A 480 -52.02 -11.18 -14.92
C THR A 480 -50.83 -10.97 -15.88
N THR A 481 -50.62 -11.91 -16.81
CA THR A 481 -50.05 -11.68 -18.16
C THR A 481 -51.20 -11.23 -19.09
N PRO A 482 -51.02 -10.52 -20.23
CA PRO A 482 -50.02 -10.87 -21.26
C PRO A 482 -49.48 -9.73 -22.16
N SER A 483 -48.60 -10.13 -23.07
CA SER A 483 -48.56 -9.72 -24.50
C SER A 483 -47.31 -8.97 -24.99
N ALA A 484 -46.43 -9.78 -25.61
CA ALA A 484 -45.97 -9.70 -27.00
C ALA A 484 -44.77 -8.83 -27.42
N SER A 485 -43.99 -9.49 -28.31
CA SER A 485 -43.19 -8.98 -29.44
C SER A 485 -41.76 -8.52 -29.12
N ALA A 486 -40.68 -8.94 -29.80
CA ALA A 486 -40.44 -9.93 -30.85
C ALA A 486 -38.92 -10.09 -31.09
N HIS A 487 -38.53 -11.28 -31.59
CA HIS A 487 -37.50 -11.53 -32.62
C HIS A 487 -36.01 -11.20 -32.40
N LYS A 488 -35.17 -12.24 -32.28
CA LYS A 488 -34.22 -12.80 -33.31
C LYS A 488 -33.15 -13.68 -32.60
N GLN A 489 -33.13 -15.00 -32.83
CA GLN A 489 -32.44 -15.77 -33.89
C GLN A 489 -31.05 -16.32 -33.48
N ILE A 490 -30.96 -17.66 -33.47
CA ILE A 490 -29.85 -18.53 -33.97
C ILE A 490 -28.57 -18.53 -33.07
N THR A 491 -28.04 -19.63 -32.53
CA THR A 491 -27.73 -20.96 -33.13
C THR A 491 -27.53 -22.04 -32.07
N ARG A 492 -27.78 -23.30 -32.46
CA ARG A 492 -27.56 -24.58 -31.76
C ARG A 492 -26.09 -25.02 -31.77
N GLN A 493 -25.67 -25.80 -30.76
CA GLN A 493 -25.03 -27.14 -30.88
C GLN A 493 -24.82 -27.73 -29.45
N ASN A 494 -25.54 -28.82 -29.12
CA ASN A 494 -25.07 -30.21 -28.90
C ASN A 494 -24.21 -30.37 -27.62
N VAL A 495 -24.72 -30.89 -26.49
CA VAL A 495 -25.04 -32.31 -26.15
C VAL A 495 -23.84 -33.23 -26.34
N GLU A 496 -23.21 -33.59 -25.21
CA GLU A 496 -22.71 -34.94 -24.95
C GLU A 496 -22.77 -35.21 -23.43
N GLU A 497 -23.46 -36.30 -23.11
CA GLU A 497 -23.42 -37.10 -21.87
C GLU A 497 -21.96 -37.59 -21.63
N GLU A 498 -21.47 -38.11 -20.51
CA GLU A 498 -22.05 -38.93 -19.45
C GLU A 498 -20.96 -39.17 -18.37
N GLU A 499 -21.38 -39.77 -17.25
CA GLU A 499 -20.61 -40.63 -16.33
C GLU A 499 -19.65 -40.06 -15.26
N ARG A 500 -20.17 -40.08 -14.02
CA ARG A 500 -19.42 -40.37 -12.77
C ARG A 500 -18.88 -41.81 -12.81
N PRO A 501 -17.84 -42.12 -12.01
CA PRO A 501 -18.15 -43.03 -10.91
C PRO A 501 -17.44 -42.77 -9.55
N LYS A 502 -18.20 -43.26 -8.57
CA LYS A 502 -18.02 -43.59 -7.15
C LYS A 502 -16.62 -43.95 -6.64
N THR A 503 -16.38 -43.50 -5.40
CA THR A 503 -15.50 -44.04 -4.35
C THR A 503 -15.66 -45.54 -4.08
N PRO A 504 -14.63 -46.17 -3.49
CA PRO A 504 -14.83 -47.13 -2.41
C PRO A 504 -13.96 -46.86 -1.15
N PRO A 505 -14.36 -47.39 0.03
CA PRO A 505 -13.61 -47.27 1.28
C PRO A 505 -12.83 -48.57 1.60
N SER A 506 -11.77 -48.49 2.40
CA SER A 506 -11.46 -49.52 3.41
C SER A 506 -10.36 -49.12 4.39
N THR A 507 -10.59 -49.56 5.62
CA THR A 507 -9.79 -49.50 6.84
C THR A 507 -8.83 -50.70 6.89
N VAL A 508 -7.69 -50.59 7.60
CA VAL A 508 -7.12 -51.55 8.60
C VAL A 508 -5.57 -51.50 8.69
N GLN A 509 -5.11 -51.10 9.89
CA GLN A 509 -3.98 -51.56 10.74
C GLN A 509 -2.54 -51.77 10.21
N SER A 510 -1.64 -51.04 10.89
CA SER A 510 -0.41 -51.44 11.62
C SER A 510 0.58 -52.46 11.05
N ALA A 511 1.83 -52.00 10.85
CA ALA A 511 3.03 -52.77 11.21
C ALA A 511 4.22 -51.83 11.49
N LEU A 512 4.82 -51.99 12.67
CA LEU A 512 6.16 -51.50 13.01
C LEU A 512 7.20 -52.18 12.12
N SER A 513 8.19 -51.42 11.66
CA SER A 513 9.50 -51.98 11.31
C SER A 513 10.59 -50.95 11.62
N ASP A 514 11.43 -51.32 12.58
CA ASP A 514 12.66 -50.65 12.94
C ASP A 514 13.63 -50.64 11.75
N HIS A 515 14.10 -49.45 11.36
CA HIS A 515 15.31 -49.32 10.55
C HIS A 515 16.29 -48.40 11.24
N GLU A 516 17.48 -48.98 11.46
CA GLU A 516 18.67 -48.38 12.04
C GLU A 516 19.06 -47.10 11.29
N VAL A 517 19.21 -46.02 12.04
CA VAL A 517 19.72 -44.74 11.56
C VAL A 517 21.24 -44.80 11.56
N GLU A 518 21.83 -44.91 10.37
CA GLU A 518 23.25 -44.68 10.12
C GLU A 518 23.53 -43.18 10.27
N GLN A 519 24.23 -42.80 11.34
CA GLN A 519 24.64 -41.42 11.62
C GLN A 519 25.74 -40.98 10.64
N VAL A 520 25.40 -40.07 9.73
CA VAL A 520 26.38 -39.27 8.98
C VAL A 520 26.63 -37.95 9.75
N PRO A 521 27.89 -37.55 9.99
CA PRO A 521 28.19 -36.42 10.87
C PRO A 521 28.07 -35.07 10.16
N GLY A 522 27.43 -34.11 10.83
CA GLY A 522 27.80 -32.69 10.78
C GLY A 522 27.17 -31.84 9.67
N VAL A 523 25.85 -31.65 9.70
CA VAL A 523 25.24 -30.44 9.09
C VAL A 523 25.14 -29.39 10.20
N THR A 524 25.99 -28.37 10.10
CA THR A 524 25.92 -27.18 10.96
C THR A 524 24.57 -26.51 10.79
N ALA A 525 23.82 -26.36 11.88
CA ALA A 525 22.57 -25.62 11.91
C ALA A 525 22.79 -24.20 11.37
N THR A 526 22.20 -23.91 10.21
CA THR A 526 22.13 -22.59 9.61
C THR A 526 21.38 -21.65 10.56
N LYS A 527 22.00 -20.50 10.84
CA LYS A 527 21.46 -19.52 11.77
C LYS A 527 20.38 -18.72 11.03
N PRO A 528 19.24 -18.39 11.66
CA PRO A 528 18.20 -17.64 10.98
C PRO A 528 18.67 -16.22 10.63
N VAL A 529 18.47 -15.84 9.36
CA VAL A 529 18.81 -14.54 8.77
C VAL A 529 17.70 -13.51 9.00
N LEU A 530 18.09 -12.24 8.87
CA LEU A 530 17.69 -11.13 9.69
C LEU A 530 16.92 -10.05 8.88
N ILE A 531 15.59 -10.03 8.90
CA ILE A 531 14.78 -8.85 8.49
C ILE A 531 14.40 -8.04 9.73
N ILE A 532 15.03 -6.87 9.94
CA ILE A 532 14.65 -5.96 11.03
C ILE A 532 13.60 -4.98 10.50
N VAL A 533 12.37 -5.11 10.99
CA VAL A 533 11.39 -4.02 10.88
C VAL A 533 11.48 -3.23 12.18
N SER A 534 12.10 -2.05 12.21
CA SER A 534 12.29 -1.29 13.47
C SER A 534 12.23 0.23 13.30
N LYS A 535 11.29 0.81 14.06
CA LYS A 535 11.33 2.10 14.78
C LYS A 535 10.07 2.89 14.47
N HIS A 536 9.16 2.86 15.44
CA HIS A 536 7.94 3.64 15.41
C HIS A 536 8.05 4.75 16.47
N GLU A 537 7.59 5.95 16.11
CA GLU A 537 7.11 6.93 17.07
C GLU A 537 5.60 7.02 16.85
N PHE A 538 4.86 6.08 17.43
CA PHE A 538 3.42 6.33 17.60
C PHE A 538 3.28 7.31 18.76
N ASP A 539 2.76 8.51 18.49
CA ASP A 539 2.48 9.50 19.53
C ASP A 539 1.71 8.85 20.68
N ALA A 540 2.37 8.68 21.83
CA ALA A 540 1.88 7.94 23.00
C ALA A 540 0.59 8.53 23.61
N VAL A 541 0.11 9.65 23.09
CA VAL A 541 -1.11 10.35 23.49
C VAL A 541 -2.37 9.57 23.11
N LEU A 542 -2.36 8.78 22.02
CA LEU A 542 -3.56 8.06 21.59
C LEU A 542 -3.87 6.81 22.43
N MET A 543 -2.85 6.13 22.95
CA MET A 543 -3.06 4.87 23.69
C MET A 543 -3.51 5.06 25.15
N LYS A 544 -3.49 6.31 25.67
CA LYS A 544 -3.98 6.64 27.02
C LYS A 544 -5.48 6.93 27.09
N LYS A 545 -6.19 7.01 25.95
CA LYS A 545 -7.65 7.19 25.91
C LYS A 545 -8.36 5.94 25.37
N LYS A 546 -8.16 4.80 26.04
CA LYS A 546 -8.95 3.57 25.80
C LYS A 546 -10.18 3.55 26.72
N LYS A 547 -11.31 4.07 26.25
CA LYS A 547 -12.64 3.63 26.70
C LYS A 547 -13.34 3.06 25.47
N PHE A 548 -13.55 1.75 25.51
CA PHE A 548 -14.29 0.91 24.56
C PHE A 548 -13.73 0.87 23.12
N TYR A 549 -13.11 -0.25 22.77
CA TYR A 549 -12.94 -0.68 21.38
C TYR A 549 -13.36 -2.14 21.32
N SER A 550 -14.62 -2.39 20.98
CA SER A 550 -15.05 -3.69 20.47
C SER A 550 -14.50 -3.88 19.05
N GLN A 551 -14.41 -5.14 18.62
CA GLN A 551 -13.74 -5.66 17.42
C GLN A 551 -14.14 -5.07 16.03
N THR A 552 -14.83 -3.93 15.96
CA THR A 552 -15.34 -3.34 14.70
C THR A 552 -15.30 -1.81 14.65
N GLU A 553 -14.71 -1.12 15.63
CA GLU A 553 -14.62 0.35 15.60
C GLU A 553 -13.34 0.84 14.91
N VAL A 554 -13.52 1.19 13.64
CA VAL A 554 -12.55 1.83 12.75
C VAL A 554 -12.22 3.24 13.25
N MET A 555 -10.93 3.56 13.35
CA MET A 555 -10.44 4.89 13.69
C MET A 555 -10.66 5.88 12.54
N VAL A 556 -11.81 6.52 12.48
CA VAL A 556 -11.99 7.76 11.70
C VAL A 556 -11.55 8.94 12.58
N PRO A 557 -10.57 9.76 12.16
CA PRO A 557 -10.21 10.98 12.89
C PRO A 557 -11.45 11.86 13.02
N SER A 558 -11.88 12.15 14.25
CA SER A 558 -12.91 13.17 14.49
C SER A 558 -12.37 14.53 14.05
N ASP A 559 -13.20 15.33 13.37
CA ASP A 559 -12.85 16.63 12.81
C ASP A 559 -11.93 17.45 13.74
N GLY A 560 -10.68 17.65 13.32
CA GLY A 560 -9.69 18.48 14.01
C GLY A 560 -8.47 17.77 14.60
N GLN A 561 -8.38 16.43 14.61
CA GLN A 561 -7.13 15.74 14.96
C GLN A 561 -6.14 15.74 13.78
N ARG A 562 -4.89 16.15 14.03
CA ARG A 562 -3.83 16.08 13.01
C ARG A 562 -3.57 14.61 12.66
N PRO A 563 -3.45 14.26 11.37
CA PRO A 563 -3.12 12.90 10.98
C PRO A 563 -1.79 12.50 11.63
N HIS A 564 -1.80 11.38 12.36
CA HIS A 564 -0.60 10.86 13.00
C HIS A 564 0.30 10.23 11.93
N ASN A 565 1.51 10.75 11.80
CA ASN A 565 2.49 10.19 10.88
C ASN A 565 3.05 8.89 11.47
N CYS A 566 2.98 7.81 10.71
CA CYS A 566 3.69 6.57 10.95
C CYS A 566 5.01 6.58 10.19
N LYS A 567 6.05 6.06 10.86
CA LYS A 567 7.31 5.67 10.23
C LYS A 567 7.37 4.13 10.25
N MET A 568 7.52 3.52 9.09
CA MET A 568 7.76 2.09 8.91
C MET A 568 9.13 1.92 8.27
N GLU A 569 9.98 1.08 8.84
CA GLU A 569 11.37 0.90 8.40
C GLU A 569 11.58 -0.59 8.13
N ILE A 570 11.98 -0.94 6.91
CA ILE A 570 12.24 -2.31 6.46
C ILE A 570 13.72 -2.43 6.14
N CYS A 571 14.42 -3.32 6.84
CA CYS A 571 15.83 -3.59 6.62
C CYS A 571 16.06 -5.03 6.14
N ILE A 572 16.78 -5.20 5.02
CA ILE A 572 17.23 -6.49 4.47
C ILE A 572 18.75 -6.58 4.61
N TYR A 573 19.23 -7.58 5.36
CA TYR A 573 20.65 -7.71 5.69
C TYR A 573 21.35 -8.78 4.86
N ASP A 574 20.98 -10.05 5.02
CA ASP A 574 21.69 -11.17 4.37
C ASP A 574 20.71 -12.04 3.57
N LEU A 575 21.27 -12.88 2.70
CA LEU A 575 20.56 -13.92 1.98
C LEU A 575 21.33 -15.23 2.15
N GLU A 576 20.69 -16.21 2.75
CA GLU A 576 21.20 -17.58 2.81
C GLU A 576 20.50 -18.44 1.76
N VAL A 577 21.29 -19.12 0.93
CA VAL A 577 20.78 -19.96 -0.15
C VAL A 577 21.27 -21.37 0.05
N ASP A 578 20.38 -22.36 -0.05
CA ASP A 578 20.80 -23.75 0.05
C ASP A 578 21.65 -24.18 -1.16
N ASN A 579 22.46 -25.24 -1.00
CA ASN A 579 23.37 -25.68 -2.06
C ASN A 579 22.62 -26.03 -3.36
N ARG A 580 21.37 -26.54 -3.27
CA ARG A 580 20.57 -26.91 -4.44
C ARG A 580 20.21 -25.69 -5.28
N MET A 581 19.78 -24.62 -4.63
CA MET A 581 19.45 -23.37 -5.30
C MET A 581 20.72 -22.65 -5.79
N VAL A 582 21.85 -22.76 -5.08
CA VAL A 582 23.15 -22.28 -5.57
C VAL A 582 23.57 -23.01 -6.85
N ASP A 583 23.48 -24.33 -6.88
CA ASP A 583 23.81 -25.15 -8.05
C ASP A 583 22.90 -24.78 -9.23
N HIS A 584 21.59 -24.70 -8.99
CA HIS A 584 20.60 -24.32 -10.01
C HIS A 584 20.88 -22.92 -10.60
N ILE A 585 21.13 -21.92 -9.74
CA ILE A 585 21.43 -20.55 -10.20
C ILE A 585 22.76 -20.51 -10.98
N SER A 586 23.75 -21.29 -10.55
CA SER A 586 25.07 -21.36 -11.21
C SER A 586 25.03 -22.06 -12.57
N GLU A 587 24.09 -22.99 -12.77
CA GLU A 587 23.80 -23.56 -14.10
C GLU A 587 23.19 -22.54 -15.06
N MET A 588 22.40 -21.60 -14.53
CA MET A 588 21.74 -20.56 -15.33
C MET A 588 22.67 -19.42 -15.74
N GLU A 589 23.61 -19.01 -14.88
CA GLU A 589 24.50 -17.88 -15.10
C GLU A 589 25.88 -18.14 -14.47
N LYS A 590 26.95 -17.82 -15.20
CA LYS A 590 28.33 -18.17 -14.80
C LYS A 590 28.83 -17.38 -13.59
N ASP A 591 28.40 -16.12 -13.48
CA ASP A 591 28.75 -15.20 -12.39
C ASP A 591 27.45 -14.61 -11.81
N PRO A 592 26.66 -15.41 -11.07
CA PRO A 592 25.30 -15.05 -10.70
C PRO A 592 25.29 -13.87 -9.73
N GLN A 593 24.63 -12.79 -10.15
CA GLN A 593 24.32 -11.65 -9.30
C GLN A 593 22.83 -11.67 -8.95
N VAL A 594 22.52 -11.54 -7.68
CA VAL A 594 21.15 -11.56 -7.17
C VAL A 594 20.81 -10.28 -6.43
N TYR A 595 19.52 -9.94 -6.44
CA TYR A 595 18.95 -8.86 -5.63
C TYR A 595 17.55 -9.26 -5.16
N VAL A 596 17.09 -8.61 -4.09
CA VAL A 596 15.78 -8.87 -3.50
C VAL A 596 14.85 -7.72 -3.84
N VAL A 597 13.62 -8.04 -4.20
CA VAL A 597 12.53 -7.12 -4.53
C VAL A 597 11.40 -7.34 -3.53
N TRP A 598 10.82 -6.26 -3.03
CA TRP A 598 9.60 -6.31 -2.23
C TRP A 598 8.69 -5.15 -2.59
N ASN A 599 7.39 -5.34 -2.37
CA ASN A 599 6.38 -4.31 -2.61
C ASN A 599 5.61 -4.03 -1.33
N PHE A 600 5.66 -2.79 -0.86
CA PHE A 600 4.93 -2.34 0.31
C PHE A 600 4.04 -1.15 -0.06
N LEU A 601 2.72 -1.27 0.13
CA LEU A 601 1.74 -0.24 -0.22
C LEU A 601 1.80 0.20 -1.70
N GLY A 602 2.07 -0.73 -2.62
CA GLY A 602 2.22 -0.44 -4.04
C GLY A 602 3.58 0.17 -4.43
N LEU A 603 4.46 0.41 -3.46
CA LEU A 603 5.80 0.91 -3.69
C LEU A 603 6.79 -0.26 -3.72
N GLU A 604 7.21 -0.62 -4.93
CA GLU A 604 8.27 -1.58 -5.16
C GLU A 604 9.63 -1.00 -4.74
N GLN A 605 10.43 -1.81 -4.06
CA GLN A 605 11.79 -1.50 -3.63
C GLN A 605 12.72 -2.67 -3.94
N THR A 606 14.00 -2.36 -4.13
CA THR A 606 15.00 -3.35 -4.52
C THR A 606 16.31 -3.14 -3.76
N THR A 607 17.03 -4.23 -3.51
CA THR A 607 18.42 -4.16 -3.03
C THR A 607 19.39 -3.99 -4.21
N LEU A 608 20.64 -3.62 -3.91
CA LEU A 608 21.71 -3.64 -4.92
C LEU A 608 22.03 -5.09 -5.31
N ALA A 609 22.28 -5.33 -6.60
CA ALA A 609 22.72 -6.63 -7.09
C ALA A 609 24.09 -7.00 -6.50
N MET A 610 24.17 -8.19 -5.92
CA MET A 610 25.36 -8.71 -5.23
C MET A 610 25.67 -10.13 -5.73
N PRO A 611 26.94 -10.57 -5.75
CA PRO A 611 27.27 -11.96 -6.07
C PRO A 611 26.57 -12.92 -5.10
N LEU A 612 26.00 -14.02 -5.62
CA LEU A 612 25.20 -14.98 -4.85
C LEU A 612 25.90 -15.49 -3.59
N THR A 613 27.21 -15.74 -3.66
CA THR A 613 28.02 -16.28 -2.54
C THR A 613 28.35 -15.26 -1.46
N THR A 614 28.12 -13.96 -1.72
CA THR A 614 28.47 -12.85 -0.82
C THR A 614 27.31 -11.87 -0.64
N ALA A 615 26.07 -12.33 -0.81
CA ALA A 615 24.88 -11.48 -0.84
C ALA A 615 24.52 -10.93 0.55
N HIS A 616 25.12 -9.79 0.89
CA HIS A 616 24.87 -9.00 2.10
C HIS A 616 24.40 -7.59 1.72
N PHE A 617 23.10 -7.35 1.69
CA PHE A 617 22.47 -6.18 1.08
C PHE A 617 22.50 -4.92 1.94
N HIS A 618 22.51 -5.02 3.28
CA HIS A 618 22.46 -3.89 4.23
C HIS A 618 21.51 -2.75 3.79
N THR A 619 20.36 -3.10 3.20
CA THR A 619 19.46 -2.13 2.58
C THR A 619 18.39 -1.76 3.58
N ASN A 620 18.19 -0.46 3.79
CA ASN A 620 17.22 0.10 4.73
C ASN A 620 16.31 1.07 3.97
N VAL A 621 15.01 0.77 3.95
CA VAL A 621 13.99 1.63 3.38
C VAL A 621 13.03 2.11 4.46
N VAL A 622 12.86 3.43 4.53
CA VAL A 622 11.95 4.10 5.44
C VAL A 622 10.75 4.63 4.68
N TYR A 623 9.57 4.16 5.05
CA TYR A 623 8.28 4.67 4.60
C TYR A 623 7.75 5.63 5.67
N PHE A 624 7.41 6.85 5.26
CA PHE A 624 6.86 7.87 6.13
C PHE A 624 5.54 8.37 5.54
N GLY A 625 4.47 8.32 6.33
CA GLY A 625 3.15 8.77 5.89
C GLY A 625 2.14 8.72 7.02
N PRO A 626 0.96 9.34 6.86
CA PRO A 626 -0.11 9.20 7.84
C PRO A 626 -0.48 7.73 8.00
N LEU A 627 -0.71 7.26 9.23
CA LEU A 627 -1.30 5.94 9.44
C LEU A 627 -2.76 5.99 8.97
N SER A 628 -2.97 5.76 7.68
CA SER A 628 -4.32 5.64 7.14
C SER A 628 -4.94 4.30 7.58
N GLU A 629 -6.25 4.27 7.64
CA GLU A 629 -6.99 3.03 7.85
C GLU A 629 -6.68 2.00 6.75
N GLU A 630 -6.46 2.47 5.51
CA GLU A 630 -6.03 1.63 4.40
C GLU A 630 -4.65 1.01 4.64
N MET A 631 -3.70 1.76 5.20
CA MET A 631 -2.39 1.22 5.58
C MET A 631 -2.54 0.16 6.67
N ALA A 632 -3.35 0.41 7.71
CA ALA A 632 -3.60 -0.57 8.76
C ALA A 632 -4.28 -1.83 8.20
N ARG A 633 -5.29 -1.68 7.33
CA ARG A 633 -5.96 -2.80 6.64
C ARG A 633 -4.99 -3.56 5.74
N HIS A 634 -4.18 -2.86 4.95
CA HIS A 634 -3.18 -3.49 4.08
C HIS A 634 -2.19 -4.32 4.88
N VAL A 635 -1.63 -3.77 5.95
CA VAL A 635 -0.67 -4.48 6.82
C VAL A 635 -1.35 -5.64 7.58
N GLN A 636 -2.64 -5.56 7.88
CA GLN A 636 -3.40 -6.60 8.57
C GLN A 636 -3.88 -7.75 7.65
N GLN A 637 -4.16 -7.44 6.38
CA GLN A 637 -4.75 -8.38 5.43
C GLN A 637 -3.72 -8.94 4.43
N SER A 638 -2.58 -8.27 4.27
CA SER A 638 -1.61 -8.59 3.20
C SER A 638 -0.32 -9.11 3.80
N GLU A 639 0.07 -10.31 3.36
CA GLU A 639 1.45 -10.75 3.46
C GLU A 639 2.27 -10.00 2.41
N MET A 640 3.43 -9.44 2.80
CA MET A 640 4.27 -8.68 1.88
C MET A 640 5.11 -9.65 1.03
N PRO A 641 4.94 -9.69 -0.30
CA PRO A 641 5.73 -10.57 -1.15
C PRO A 641 7.18 -10.09 -1.20
N ILE A 642 8.10 -11.05 -1.07
CA ILE A 642 9.54 -10.87 -1.21
C ILE A 642 10.01 -11.80 -2.32
N GLN A 643 10.65 -11.25 -3.34
CA GLN A 643 11.09 -11.98 -4.52
C GLN A 643 12.60 -11.88 -4.64
N LEU A 644 13.25 -13.01 -4.94
CA LEU A 644 14.66 -13.06 -5.27
C LEU A 644 14.82 -13.08 -6.78
N MET A 645 15.62 -12.15 -7.28
CA MET A 645 15.84 -11.92 -8.71
C MET A 645 17.29 -12.22 -9.07
N LEU A 646 17.50 -12.96 -10.15
CA LEU A 646 18.80 -13.24 -10.76
C LEU A 646 19.03 -12.32 -11.96
N VAL A 647 20.12 -11.57 -11.95
CA VAL A 647 20.57 -10.75 -13.08
C VAL A 647 21.29 -11.63 -14.08
N LYS A 648 20.77 -11.71 -15.31
CA LYS A 648 21.42 -12.41 -16.41
C LYS A 648 22.43 -11.52 -17.11
N SER A 649 23.43 -12.13 -17.74
CA SER A 649 24.47 -11.49 -18.56
C SER A 649 23.94 -10.58 -19.67
N ARG A 650 22.70 -10.82 -20.14
CA ARG A 650 22.00 -9.97 -21.12
C ARG A 650 21.34 -8.72 -20.52
N GLY A 651 21.45 -8.50 -19.21
CA GLY A 651 20.83 -7.38 -18.49
C GLY A 651 19.38 -7.62 -18.06
N ASN A 652 18.78 -8.75 -18.42
CA ASN A 652 17.43 -9.11 -17.98
C ASN A 652 17.48 -9.77 -16.60
N ALA A 653 16.50 -9.49 -15.75
CA ALA A 653 16.35 -10.17 -14.46
C ALA A 653 15.28 -11.26 -14.54
N VAL A 654 15.48 -12.37 -13.82
CA VAL A 654 14.51 -13.47 -13.74
C VAL A 654 14.26 -13.81 -12.28
N LYS A 655 12.98 -13.99 -11.92
CA LYS A 655 12.58 -14.43 -10.58
C LYS A 655 13.04 -15.86 -10.36
N VAL A 656 13.84 -16.09 -9.33
CA VAL A 656 14.36 -17.42 -8.95
C VAL A 656 13.73 -17.96 -7.66
N GLY A 657 13.15 -17.10 -6.82
CA GLY A 657 12.44 -17.51 -5.63
C GLY A 657 11.44 -16.47 -5.16
N GLU A 658 10.41 -16.92 -4.43
CA GLU A 658 9.39 -16.05 -3.85
C GLU A 658 9.00 -16.53 -2.45
N GLY A 659 8.87 -15.58 -1.54
CA GLY A 659 8.40 -15.79 -0.18
C GLY A 659 7.48 -14.66 0.25
N LYS A 660 6.93 -14.78 1.45
CA LYS A 660 5.98 -13.80 1.98
C LYS A 660 6.31 -13.46 3.43
N LEU A 661 6.27 -12.17 3.77
CA LEU A 661 6.51 -11.67 5.11
C LEU A 661 5.19 -11.25 5.77
N ASP A 662 4.86 -11.88 6.89
CA ASP A 662 3.75 -11.48 7.74
C ASP A 662 4.11 -10.21 8.55
N LEU A 663 3.38 -9.13 8.29
CA LEU A 663 3.58 -7.84 8.94
C LEU A 663 2.69 -7.66 10.18
N MET A 664 1.83 -8.62 10.54
CA MET A 664 0.94 -8.52 11.71
C MET A 664 1.67 -8.23 13.01
N GLN A 665 2.88 -8.75 13.15
CA GLN A 665 3.68 -8.50 14.35
C GLN A 665 4.15 -7.05 14.48
N ALA A 666 4.37 -6.37 13.34
CA ALA A 666 4.67 -4.93 13.32
C ALA A 666 3.55 -4.12 13.93
N ILE A 667 2.30 -4.49 13.62
CA ILE A 667 1.09 -3.83 14.14
C ILE A 667 0.88 -4.18 15.62
N ASN A 668 1.06 -5.44 15.99
CA ASN A 668 0.76 -5.92 17.33
C ASN A 668 1.78 -5.43 18.38
N GLN A 669 3.02 -5.16 17.97
CA GLN A 669 4.08 -4.67 18.85
C GLN A 669 4.69 -3.37 18.31
N PRO A 670 3.90 -2.28 18.22
CA PRO A 670 4.40 -1.03 17.72
C PRO A 670 5.54 -0.55 18.62
N ASN A 671 6.57 0.01 18.01
CA ASN A 671 7.84 0.46 18.60
C ASN A 671 8.82 -0.64 19.06
N ARG A 672 8.48 -1.93 18.92
CA ARG A 672 9.46 -3.02 19.05
C ARG A 672 9.87 -3.46 17.68
N GLY A 673 11.13 -3.21 17.35
CA GLY A 673 11.71 -3.83 16.19
C GLY A 673 11.56 -5.34 16.29
N PHE A 674 11.15 -6.02 15.22
CA PHE A 674 11.07 -7.47 15.20
C PHE A 674 11.89 -8.04 14.06
N LEU A 675 12.32 -9.28 14.29
CA LEU A 675 13.22 -10.01 13.44
C LEU A 675 12.51 -11.22 12.83
N ARG A 676 12.53 -11.33 11.50
CA ARG A 676 11.96 -12.49 10.79
C ARG A 676 12.89 -12.96 9.68
N SER A 677 12.88 -14.27 9.48
CA SER A 677 13.46 -14.94 8.32
C SER A 677 12.32 -15.35 7.40
N VAL A 678 12.45 -15.09 6.10
CA VAL A 678 11.45 -15.41 5.09
C VAL A 678 12.01 -16.48 4.16
N SER A 679 11.36 -17.65 4.18
CA SER A 679 11.69 -18.72 3.24
C SER A 679 11.21 -18.35 1.84
N LEU A 680 12.14 -18.35 0.90
CA LEU A 680 11.92 -18.16 -0.52
C LEU A 680 11.81 -19.54 -1.18
N ALA A 681 10.61 -19.89 -1.62
CA ALA A 681 10.41 -21.10 -2.40
C ALA A 681 10.89 -20.89 -3.83
N ALA A 682 11.75 -21.79 -4.31
CA ALA A 682 12.20 -21.87 -5.70
C ALA A 682 11.76 -23.20 -6.31
N GLU A 683 11.76 -23.30 -7.66
CA GLU A 683 11.46 -24.57 -8.34
C GLU A 683 12.48 -25.67 -7.98
N GLN A 684 13.72 -25.30 -7.66
CA GLN A 684 14.83 -26.22 -7.39
C GLN A 684 15.65 -25.83 -6.14
N GLY A 685 14.98 -25.66 -5.00
CA GLY A 685 15.64 -25.41 -3.70
C GLY A 685 14.90 -24.37 -2.86
N TYR A 686 15.56 -23.91 -1.79
CA TYR A 686 15.02 -22.88 -0.92
C TYR A 686 16.08 -21.83 -0.59
N GLY A 687 15.69 -20.56 -0.66
CA GLY A 687 16.43 -19.44 -0.09
C GLY A 687 15.81 -19.00 1.23
N THR A 688 16.57 -18.30 2.06
CA THR A 688 16.06 -17.60 3.25
C THR A 688 16.62 -16.19 3.26
N VAL A 689 15.71 -15.20 3.32
CA VAL A 689 16.02 -13.77 3.45
C VAL A 689 15.74 -13.29 4.87
#